data_AF-A0A1F3Y4U2-F1
#
_entry.id   AF-A0A1F3Y4U2-F1
#
_cell.length_a   1.000
_cell.length_b   1.000
_cell.length_c   1.000
_cell.angle_alpha   90.00
_cell.angle_beta   90.00
_cell.angle_gamma   90.00
#
_symmetry.space_group_name_H-M   'P 1'
#
loop_
_entity.id
_entity.type
_entity.pdbx_description
1 polymer ?
#
loop_
_entity_poly.entity_id
_entity_poly.type
_entity_poly.pdbx_seq_one_letter_code
_entity_poly.pdbx_strand_id
1 'polypeptide(L)'
;MMMTFIVFFAFVINIGMLVNAKINLQNAADLAAYAGAAVQARQLNHISFLNYEMRRQYKKFLFRYYVLGGMAQKSFRTTSGPRLWSPDNLPANDFGKPAVCVIFNASDNYCHSVSLKKINIPPETVLDAINNTLRTQMQALEMIRQKSCKTIGILNMQLLIFWLFNTEDTLDGVSASMSASPEIKKQLAKIAGWAHGLGLFPREWILKKRIDALQYYVNLEPMTGVNAETANSLSASVDPARRERTILAFKSAYNTLGAHTFSDTESIVMDELLPHGADGANLLLLKPLKADLAAFAVDTGIGLPDSSSPAASDCQSVPIKLSAPNVPLGVVKDPSILTYYAIRLQAKAKVLFSPFGDINLKAYAAAQPFGSRIGPPLDPSNFYRTIDDVPTPGGPVAGRINLPNLAVKKGDSTAKGKGWDDQGVISKMFQAAFPSGIQAIGGQDLLAAYNIAMMPNPAEAGLYNIINDLGNDYMVKYFDETGKYAFWAPVFPVDKKGQGGDVQNEINEIVNEITMPGTAGQASGFSATMKEALKVGLTKYFGKLREGKGELGEGYNIAVLQDPMQKDKSGKLVSVPEATITDPKLIKTSWNMAKRQEIREQGRVGYSVKFISFASLLGKTGITSNGTDAWRNFFSVNDPDDEDVMNNITH
;
A
#
# COMPACT_ATOMS: atom_id res chain seq x y z
N MET A 1 -24.09 51.77 53.15
CA MET A 1 -22.66 51.72 52.78
C MET A 1 -22.08 50.30 52.85
N MET A 2 -22.19 49.60 53.99
CA MET A 2 -21.66 48.22 54.14
C MET A 2 -22.27 47.21 53.15
N MET A 3 -23.59 47.27 52.92
CA MET A 3 -24.27 46.40 51.94
C MET A 3 -23.76 46.61 50.51
N THR A 4 -23.57 47.86 50.11
CA THR A 4 -23.01 48.22 48.79
C THR A 4 -21.60 47.66 48.62
N PHE A 5 -20.76 47.75 49.65
CA PHE A 5 -19.40 47.19 49.63
C PHE A 5 -19.43 45.66 49.49
N ILE A 6 -20.30 44.98 50.23
CA ILE A 6 -20.47 43.52 50.13
C ILE A 6 -20.93 43.12 48.72
N VAL A 7 -21.87 43.86 48.12
CA VAL A 7 -22.34 43.59 46.74
C VAL A 7 -21.20 43.77 45.73
N PHE A 8 -20.43 44.85 45.81
CA PHE A 8 -19.28 45.05 44.93
C PHE A 8 -18.21 43.98 45.12
N PHE A 9 -17.93 43.58 46.37
CA PHE A 9 -16.97 42.52 46.66
C PHE A 9 -17.41 41.17 46.08
N ALA A 10 -18.67 40.80 46.28
CA ALA A 10 -19.26 39.59 45.69
C ALA A 10 -19.22 39.62 44.16
N PHE A 11 -19.50 40.77 43.55
CA PHE A 11 -19.42 40.97 42.11
C PHE A 11 -18.00 40.76 41.57
N VAL A 12 -16.98 41.34 42.21
CA VAL A 12 -15.57 41.17 41.82
C VAL A 12 -15.14 39.71 41.92
N ILE A 13 -15.52 39.01 43.00
CA ILE A 13 -15.24 37.56 43.14
C ILE A 13 -15.92 36.76 42.03
N ASN A 14 -17.20 37.04 41.76
CA ASN A 14 -17.95 36.34 40.70
C ASN A 14 -17.29 36.52 39.34
N ILE A 15 -16.85 37.74 38.99
CA ILE A 15 -16.11 37.99 37.75
C ILE A 15 -14.79 37.22 37.74
N GLY A 16 -14.02 37.25 38.83
CA GLY A 16 -12.76 36.51 38.94
C GLY A 16 -12.95 35.00 38.73
N MET A 17 -13.97 34.42 39.36
CA MET A 17 -14.35 33.02 39.16
C MET A 17 -14.78 32.74 37.72
N LEU A 18 -15.57 33.61 37.10
CA LEU A 18 -16.04 33.46 35.72
C LEU A 18 -14.88 33.51 34.72
N VAL A 19 -13.95 34.45 34.90
CA VAL A 19 -12.75 34.57 34.05
C VAL A 19 -11.87 33.34 34.20
N ASN A 20 -11.63 32.87 35.42
CA ASN A 20 -10.89 31.63 35.67
C ASN A 20 -11.57 30.42 35.03
N ALA A 21 -12.89 30.28 35.19
CA ALA A 21 -13.68 29.21 34.57
C ALA A 21 -13.60 29.26 33.04
N LYS A 22 -13.66 30.45 32.45
CA LYS A 22 -13.54 30.65 31.00
C LYS A 22 -12.15 30.27 30.47
N ILE A 23 -11.08 30.67 31.16
CA ILE A 23 -9.70 30.30 30.79
C ILE A 23 -9.52 28.79 30.89
N ASN A 24 -9.99 28.17 31.98
CA ASN A 24 -9.91 26.73 32.16
C ASN A 24 -10.70 25.97 31.08
N LEU A 25 -11.90 26.47 30.72
CA LEU A 25 -12.71 25.89 29.65
C LEU A 25 -12.02 26.01 28.28
N GLN A 26 -11.37 27.15 28.00
CA GLN A 26 -10.63 27.33 26.75
C GLN A 26 -9.42 26.40 26.67
N ASN A 27 -8.62 26.30 27.74
CA ASN A 27 -7.48 25.38 27.79
C ASN A 27 -7.92 23.91 27.61
N ALA A 28 -9.05 23.53 28.21
CA ALA A 28 -9.64 22.21 28.03
C ALA A 28 -10.10 21.98 26.58
N ALA A 29 -10.74 22.96 25.95
CA ALA A 29 -11.13 22.90 24.55
C ALA A 29 -9.91 22.77 23.62
N ASP A 30 -8.86 23.55 23.85
CA ASP A 30 -7.62 23.48 23.07
C ASP A 30 -6.96 22.10 23.19
N LEU A 31 -6.90 21.55 24.41
CA LEU A 31 -6.36 20.20 24.62
C LEU A 31 -7.21 19.12 23.93
N ALA A 32 -8.54 19.24 23.96
CA ALA A 32 -9.44 18.32 23.27
C ALA A 32 -9.30 18.39 21.75
N ALA A 33 -9.24 19.60 21.18
CA ALA A 33 -8.97 19.79 19.76
C ALA A 33 -7.61 19.17 19.38
N TYR A 34 -6.59 19.40 20.20
CA TYR A 34 -5.25 18.82 20.00
C TYR A 34 -5.28 17.29 20.05
N ALA A 35 -5.95 16.70 21.04
CA ALA A 35 -6.04 15.25 21.21
C ALA A 35 -6.80 14.58 20.05
N GLY A 36 -7.93 15.15 19.62
CA GLY A 36 -8.66 14.63 18.45
C GLY A 36 -7.87 14.75 17.15
N ALA A 37 -7.19 15.88 16.93
CA ALA A 37 -6.28 16.04 15.80
C ALA A 37 -5.07 15.08 15.88
N ALA A 38 -4.55 14.77 17.07
CA ALA A 38 -3.47 13.80 17.24
C ALA A 38 -3.89 12.39 16.78
N VAL A 39 -5.11 11.96 17.11
CA VAL A 39 -5.68 10.69 16.62
C VAL A 39 -5.76 10.67 15.10
N GLN A 40 -6.31 11.72 14.49
CA GLN A 40 -6.37 11.84 13.03
C GLN A 40 -4.97 11.80 12.42
N ALA A 41 -3.99 12.48 13.01
CA ALA A 41 -2.62 12.52 12.50
C ALA A 41 -1.95 11.13 12.56
N ARG A 42 -2.21 10.34 13.60
CA ARG A 42 -1.78 8.94 13.67
C ARG A 42 -2.43 8.09 12.58
N GLN A 43 -3.74 8.23 12.34
CA GLN A 43 -4.44 7.52 11.26
C GLN A 43 -3.89 7.90 9.87
N LEU A 44 -3.63 9.19 9.62
CA LEU A 44 -2.99 9.67 8.38
C LEU A 44 -1.58 9.07 8.20
N ASN A 45 -0.83 8.91 9.28
CA ASN A 45 0.48 8.25 9.25
C ASN A 45 0.34 6.76 8.89
N HIS A 46 -0.59 6.04 9.52
CA HIS A 46 -0.89 4.65 9.19
C HIS A 46 -1.30 4.48 7.72
N ILE A 47 -2.15 5.37 7.19
CA ILE A 47 -2.50 5.39 5.76
C ILE A 47 -1.25 5.59 4.89
N SER A 48 -0.39 6.54 5.24
CA SER A 48 0.84 6.76 4.49
C SER A 48 1.80 5.57 4.53
N PHE A 49 1.87 4.87 5.66
CA PHE A 49 2.71 3.68 5.80
C PHE A 49 2.19 2.53 4.95
N LEU A 50 0.87 2.30 4.96
CA LEU A 50 0.24 1.32 4.07
C LEU A 50 0.40 1.70 2.60
N ASN A 51 0.35 2.99 2.26
CA ASN A 51 0.57 3.47 0.90
C ASN A 51 2.02 3.24 0.43
N TYR A 52 2.99 3.38 1.32
CA TYR A 52 4.38 3.00 1.02
C TYR A 52 4.55 1.47 0.97
N GLU A 53 3.81 0.72 1.78
CA GLU A 53 3.80 -0.74 1.69
C GLU A 53 3.28 -1.23 0.34
N MET A 54 2.23 -0.61 -0.22
CA MET A 54 1.78 -0.84 -1.61
C MET A 54 2.96 -0.65 -2.58
N ARG A 55 3.65 0.49 -2.49
CA ARG A 55 4.87 0.74 -3.28
C ARG A 55 5.94 -0.36 -3.14
N ARG A 56 6.15 -0.91 -1.94
CA ARG A 56 7.08 -2.03 -1.72
C ARG A 56 6.59 -3.32 -2.38
N GLN A 57 5.31 -3.64 -2.32
CA GLN A 57 4.77 -4.83 -2.97
C GLN A 57 4.91 -4.75 -4.49
N TYR A 58 4.75 -3.55 -5.05
CA TYR A 58 5.11 -3.31 -6.45
C TYR A 58 6.59 -3.55 -6.75
N LYS A 59 7.51 -3.06 -5.91
CA LYS A 59 8.95 -3.38 -6.04
C LYS A 59 9.23 -4.88 -5.91
N LYS A 60 8.53 -5.60 -5.03
CA LYS A 60 8.64 -7.07 -4.86
C LYS A 60 8.31 -7.77 -6.16
N PHE A 61 7.23 -7.34 -6.81
CA PHE A 61 6.87 -7.82 -8.13
C PHE A 61 7.93 -7.48 -9.18
N LEU A 62 8.41 -6.23 -9.25
CA LEU A 62 9.44 -5.83 -10.22
C LEU A 62 10.74 -6.61 -10.02
N PHE A 63 11.18 -6.85 -8.79
CA PHE A 63 12.34 -7.67 -8.50
C PHE A 63 12.16 -9.11 -8.99
N ARG A 64 11.02 -9.72 -8.68
CA ARG A 64 10.67 -11.05 -9.20
C ARG A 64 10.68 -11.07 -10.73
N TYR A 65 10.07 -10.07 -11.34
CA TYR A 65 9.86 -10.00 -12.77
C TYR A 65 11.15 -9.74 -13.56
N TYR A 66 11.91 -8.70 -13.20
CA TYR A 66 13.13 -8.28 -13.91
C TYR A 66 14.37 -9.05 -13.46
N VAL A 67 14.49 -9.33 -12.17
CA VAL A 67 15.67 -10.04 -11.63
C VAL A 67 15.42 -11.53 -11.77
N LEU A 68 14.52 -12.11 -10.97
CA LEU A 68 14.37 -13.57 -10.91
C LEU A 68 13.88 -14.19 -12.22
N GLY A 69 12.91 -13.56 -12.87
CA GLY A 69 12.37 -14.00 -14.17
C GLY A 69 13.37 -13.85 -15.31
N GLY A 70 14.39 -13.03 -15.17
CA GLY A 70 15.46 -12.84 -16.16
C GLY A 70 16.71 -13.70 -15.92
N MET A 71 16.83 -14.38 -14.77
CA MET A 71 18.09 -15.01 -14.34
C MET A 71 18.63 -16.07 -15.29
N ALA A 72 17.75 -16.77 -16.00
CA ALA A 72 18.15 -17.79 -16.96
C ALA A 72 18.52 -17.23 -18.33
N GLN A 73 18.49 -15.91 -18.55
CA GLN A 73 18.79 -15.32 -19.85
C GLN A 73 20.29 -15.05 -20.01
N LYS A 74 20.80 -15.16 -21.24
CA LYS A 74 22.23 -14.98 -21.56
C LYS A 74 22.66 -13.54 -21.31
N SER A 75 21.74 -12.63 -21.59
CA SER A 75 21.85 -11.20 -21.34
C SER A 75 22.06 -10.86 -19.87
N PHE A 76 21.61 -11.72 -18.95
CA PHE A 76 21.60 -11.48 -17.52
C PHE A 76 23.00 -11.40 -16.89
N ARG A 77 24.03 -11.93 -17.57
CA ARG A 77 25.42 -11.95 -17.08
C ARG A 77 26.35 -10.91 -17.68
N THR A 78 25.85 -9.99 -18.49
CA THR A 78 26.74 -9.01 -19.11
C THR A 78 27.18 -7.95 -18.10
N THR A 79 28.41 -7.44 -18.19
CA THR A 79 28.89 -6.31 -17.38
C THR A 79 28.05 -5.05 -17.60
N SER A 80 27.34 -4.98 -18.73
CA SER A 80 26.31 -3.99 -19.03
C SER A 80 24.99 -4.20 -18.28
N GLY A 81 24.76 -5.34 -17.62
CA GLY A 81 23.52 -5.72 -16.93
C GLY A 81 22.56 -6.56 -17.76
N PRO A 82 21.47 -7.09 -17.16
CA PRO A 82 20.48 -7.86 -17.89
C PRO A 82 19.84 -7.04 -19.02
N ARG A 83 19.95 -7.56 -20.24
CA ARG A 83 19.15 -7.08 -21.36
C ARG A 83 17.76 -7.69 -21.27
N LEU A 84 16.78 -6.93 -21.76
CA LEU A 84 15.44 -7.42 -22.07
C LEU A 84 15.53 -8.71 -22.90
N TRP A 85 14.54 -9.58 -22.80
CA TRP A 85 14.62 -10.95 -23.33
C TRP A 85 15.09 -10.94 -24.78
N SER A 86 16.26 -11.54 -25.04
CA SER A 86 16.92 -11.53 -26.35
C SER A 86 17.52 -12.91 -26.59
N PRO A 87 16.75 -13.82 -27.22
CA PRO A 87 17.24 -15.17 -27.54
C PRO A 87 18.29 -15.11 -28.67
N ASP A 88 19.12 -16.15 -28.78
CA ASP A 88 20.22 -16.21 -29.74
C ASP A 88 19.71 -16.17 -31.20
N ASN A 89 20.42 -15.43 -32.07
CA ASN A 89 20.15 -15.27 -33.51
C ASN A 89 18.98 -14.36 -33.91
N LEU A 90 18.40 -13.59 -32.98
CA LEU A 90 17.50 -12.47 -33.33
C LEU A 90 18.25 -11.14 -33.24
N PRO A 91 17.96 -10.16 -34.13
CA PRO A 91 18.49 -8.81 -34.02
C PRO A 91 18.28 -8.29 -32.59
N ALA A 92 19.32 -7.69 -32.00
CA ALA A 92 19.29 -7.17 -30.62
C ALA A 92 18.18 -6.13 -30.37
N ASN A 93 17.50 -5.67 -31.42
CA ASN A 93 16.49 -4.62 -31.40
C ASN A 93 15.06 -5.17 -31.37
N ASP A 94 14.85 -6.48 -31.59
CA ASP A 94 13.51 -7.02 -31.85
C ASP A 94 12.69 -7.33 -30.58
N PHE A 95 13.33 -7.40 -29.40
CA PHE A 95 12.62 -7.71 -28.16
C PHE A 95 12.98 -6.72 -27.05
N GLY A 96 12.21 -5.64 -27.01
CA GLY A 96 12.23 -4.63 -25.95
C GLY A 96 11.32 -4.97 -24.76
N LYS A 97 11.11 -6.26 -24.44
CA LYS A 97 10.15 -6.71 -23.41
C LYS A 97 10.84 -7.58 -22.36
N PRO A 98 10.71 -7.31 -21.06
CA PRO A 98 11.07 -8.27 -20.02
C PRO A 98 10.11 -9.45 -20.10
N ALA A 99 10.60 -10.67 -19.89
CA ALA A 99 9.77 -11.87 -19.87
C ALA A 99 10.29 -12.88 -18.84
N VAL A 100 9.38 -13.51 -18.11
CA VAL A 100 9.69 -14.57 -17.15
C VAL A 100 10.13 -15.80 -17.93
N CYS A 101 11.40 -16.17 -17.77
CA CYS A 101 11.95 -17.41 -18.27
C CYS A 101 12.90 -17.99 -17.24
N VAL A 102 12.52 -19.11 -16.64
CA VAL A 102 13.28 -19.78 -15.61
C VAL A 102 13.62 -21.21 -16.03
N ILE A 103 14.80 -21.67 -15.65
CA ILE A 103 15.26 -23.04 -15.86
C ILE A 103 15.65 -23.66 -14.53
N PHE A 104 15.39 -24.96 -14.39
CA PHE A 104 15.77 -25.75 -13.21
C PHE A 104 16.89 -26.75 -13.50
N ASN A 105 17.48 -26.66 -14.71
CA ASN A 105 18.62 -27.44 -15.11
C ASN A 105 19.72 -26.50 -15.62
N ALA A 106 20.94 -26.64 -15.10
CA ALA A 106 22.08 -25.84 -15.52
C ALA A 106 22.63 -26.25 -16.90
N SER A 107 22.40 -27.51 -17.33
CA SER A 107 22.90 -28.00 -18.62
C SER A 107 22.03 -27.60 -19.81
N ASP A 108 20.74 -27.39 -19.60
CA ASP A 108 19.75 -27.17 -20.67
C ASP A 108 19.05 -25.82 -20.49
N ASN A 109 19.66 -24.76 -21.04
CA ASN A 109 19.11 -23.41 -20.95
C ASN A 109 18.25 -23.07 -22.16
N TYR A 110 16.96 -23.41 -22.07
CA TYR A 110 15.98 -23.12 -23.11
C TYR A 110 15.66 -21.63 -23.24
N CYS A 111 15.92 -20.82 -22.22
CA CYS A 111 15.68 -19.38 -22.27
C CYS A 111 16.61 -18.64 -23.24
N HIS A 112 17.68 -19.29 -23.69
CA HIS A 112 18.60 -18.74 -24.69
C HIS A 112 18.21 -19.07 -26.12
N SER A 113 17.42 -20.12 -26.35
CA SER A 113 17.11 -20.60 -27.70
C SER A 113 15.75 -20.08 -28.18
N VAL A 114 15.71 -19.56 -29.40
CA VAL A 114 14.47 -19.15 -30.08
C VAL A 114 13.60 -20.35 -30.38
N SER A 115 14.21 -21.45 -30.83
CA SER A 115 13.55 -22.72 -31.05
C SER A 115 14.51 -23.86 -30.75
N LEU A 116 13.96 -25.00 -30.37
CA LEU A 116 14.71 -26.25 -30.44
C LEU A 116 14.30 -26.94 -31.74
N LYS A 117 15.27 -27.17 -32.61
CA LYS A 117 15.01 -27.91 -33.85
C LYS A 117 14.42 -29.27 -33.52
N LYS A 118 13.41 -29.68 -34.29
CA LYS A 118 12.86 -31.03 -34.26
C LYS A 118 13.97 -32.06 -34.43
N ILE A 119 13.88 -33.18 -33.71
CA ILE A 119 14.76 -34.30 -33.96
C ILE A 119 14.37 -34.91 -35.33
N ASN A 120 15.33 -34.96 -36.25
CA ASN A 120 15.13 -35.58 -37.57
C ASN A 120 15.04 -37.09 -37.40
N ILE A 121 13.81 -37.62 -37.46
CA ILE A 121 13.54 -39.05 -37.37
C ILE A 121 13.67 -39.65 -38.79
N PRO A 122 14.52 -40.67 -39.01
CA PRO A 122 14.66 -41.33 -40.30
C PRO A 122 13.33 -41.87 -40.84
N PRO A 123 13.13 -41.88 -42.17
CA PRO A 123 11.94 -42.49 -42.77
C PRO A 123 11.90 -43.99 -42.53
N GLU A 124 10.71 -44.58 -42.59
CA GLU A 124 10.51 -46.01 -42.37
C GLU A 124 11.12 -46.84 -43.51
N THR A 125 12.00 -47.78 -43.16
CA THR A 125 12.59 -48.73 -44.10
C THR A 125 12.22 -50.15 -43.70
N VAL A 126 11.52 -50.88 -44.57
CA VAL A 126 10.86 -52.17 -44.28
C VAL A 126 11.83 -53.31 -43.92
N LEU A 127 13.11 -53.19 -44.27
CA LEU A 127 14.11 -54.28 -44.15
C LEU A 127 15.18 -54.07 -43.07
N ASP A 128 15.10 -52.99 -42.28
CA ASP A 128 16.15 -52.65 -41.31
C ASP A 128 15.61 -52.56 -39.88
N ALA A 129 15.77 -53.66 -39.14
CA ALA A 129 15.42 -53.74 -37.72
C ALA A 129 16.21 -52.74 -36.84
N ILE A 130 17.42 -52.35 -37.28
CA ILE A 130 18.23 -51.35 -36.59
C ILE A 130 17.61 -49.96 -36.78
N ASN A 131 17.17 -49.62 -38.00
CA ASN A 131 16.46 -48.36 -38.26
C ASN A 131 15.15 -48.25 -37.48
N ASN A 132 14.41 -49.35 -37.33
CA ASN A 132 13.19 -49.35 -36.52
C ASN A 132 13.47 -49.05 -35.04
N THR A 133 14.52 -49.66 -34.46
CA THR A 133 14.92 -49.40 -33.08
C THR A 133 15.40 -47.96 -32.88
N LEU A 134 16.23 -47.45 -33.79
CA LEU A 134 16.72 -46.07 -33.77
C LEU A 134 15.55 -45.07 -33.88
N ARG A 135 14.58 -45.34 -34.77
CA ARG A 135 13.36 -44.54 -34.94
C ARG A 135 12.57 -44.46 -33.64
N THR A 136 12.33 -45.59 -32.97
CA THR A 136 11.62 -45.61 -31.69
C THR A 136 12.35 -44.80 -30.62
N GLN A 137 13.68 -44.90 -30.55
CA GLN A 137 14.47 -44.09 -29.61
C GLN A 137 14.41 -42.59 -29.94
N MET A 138 14.52 -42.21 -31.21
CA MET A 138 14.41 -40.81 -31.64
C MET A 138 13.00 -40.24 -31.41
N GLN A 139 11.95 -41.04 -31.62
CA GLN A 139 10.57 -40.67 -31.28
C GLN A 139 10.41 -40.47 -29.76
N ALA A 140 11.01 -41.34 -28.93
CA ALA A 140 11.00 -41.18 -27.49
C ALA A 140 11.72 -39.89 -27.04
N LEU A 141 12.89 -39.59 -27.62
CA LEU A 141 13.62 -38.35 -27.36
C LEU A 141 12.83 -37.12 -27.81
N GLU A 142 12.15 -37.19 -28.94
CA GLU A 142 11.30 -36.10 -29.45
C GLU A 142 10.10 -35.86 -28.53
N MET A 143 9.47 -36.92 -28.01
CA MET A 143 8.42 -36.80 -26.99
C MET A 143 8.95 -36.18 -25.68
N ILE A 144 10.15 -36.56 -25.24
CA ILE A 144 10.79 -35.97 -24.05
C ILE A 144 11.08 -34.48 -24.28
N ARG A 145 11.58 -34.11 -25.47
CA ARG A 145 11.83 -32.73 -25.88
C ARG A 145 10.53 -31.92 -25.79
N GLN A 146 9.48 -32.35 -26.50
CA GLN A 146 8.17 -31.69 -26.51
C GLN A 146 7.57 -31.56 -25.10
N LYS A 147 7.62 -32.64 -24.29
CA LYS A 147 7.13 -32.63 -22.90
C LYS A 147 7.91 -31.64 -22.04
N SER A 148 9.23 -31.55 -22.22
CA SER A 148 10.08 -30.63 -21.46
C SER A 148 9.77 -29.18 -21.82
N CYS A 149 9.66 -28.85 -23.12
CA CYS A 149 9.26 -27.52 -23.57
C CYS A 149 7.89 -27.12 -23.00
N LYS A 150 6.88 -28.00 -23.16
CA LYS A 150 5.55 -27.74 -22.61
C LYS A 150 5.60 -27.50 -21.10
N THR A 151 6.38 -28.29 -20.37
CA THR A 151 6.53 -28.14 -18.92
C THR A 151 7.16 -26.81 -18.56
N ILE A 152 8.20 -26.36 -19.27
CA ILE A 152 8.88 -25.08 -19.00
C ILE A 152 7.96 -23.90 -19.30
N GLY A 153 7.26 -23.91 -20.43
CA GLY A 153 6.29 -22.86 -20.77
C GLY A 153 5.19 -22.74 -19.72
N ILE A 154 4.62 -23.87 -19.29
CA ILE A 154 3.63 -23.92 -18.20
C ILE A 154 4.22 -23.35 -16.90
N LEU A 155 5.44 -23.72 -16.53
CA LEU A 155 6.08 -23.25 -15.29
C LEU A 155 6.36 -21.75 -15.31
N ASN A 156 6.86 -21.20 -16.42
CA ASN A 156 7.09 -19.77 -16.57
C ASN A 156 5.79 -18.98 -16.40
N MET A 157 4.72 -19.46 -17.04
CA MET A 157 3.40 -18.84 -16.95
C MET A 157 2.80 -18.97 -15.55
N GLN A 158 2.87 -20.15 -14.93
CA GLN A 158 2.41 -20.38 -13.55
C GLN A 158 3.16 -19.50 -12.56
N LEU A 159 4.48 -19.37 -12.70
CA LEU A 159 5.29 -18.51 -11.84
C LEU A 159 4.86 -17.05 -11.93
N LEU A 160 4.65 -16.55 -13.15
CA LEU A 160 4.14 -15.19 -13.37
C LEU A 160 2.74 -15.02 -12.76
N ILE A 161 1.85 -16.01 -12.96
CA ILE A 161 0.51 -16.02 -12.35
C ILE A 161 0.61 -15.98 -10.83
N PHE A 162 1.52 -16.74 -10.20
CA PHE A 162 1.69 -16.67 -8.75
C PHE A 162 2.19 -15.29 -8.30
N TRP A 163 3.16 -14.71 -9.01
CA TRP A 163 3.65 -13.38 -8.65
C TRP A 163 2.59 -12.28 -8.75
N LEU A 164 1.59 -12.45 -9.63
CA LEU A 164 0.48 -11.50 -9.77
C LEU A 164 -0.71 -11.82 -8.87
N PHE A 165 -1.10 -13.09 -8.77
CA PHE A 165 -2.43 -13.50 -8.30
C PHE A 165 -2.40 -14.53 -7.16
N ASN A 166 -1.24 -14.92 -6.65
CA ASN A 166 -1.18 -15.89 -5.56
C ASN A 166 -1.92 -15.38 -4.31
N THR A 167 -2.78 -16.22 -3.74
CA THR A 167 -3.56 -15.93 -2.53
C THR A 167 -3.06 -16.71 -1.32
N GLU A 168 -2.08 -17.61 -1.50
CA GLU A 168 -1.51 -18.42 -0.43
C GLU A 168 -0.08 -17.98 -0.12
N ASP A 169 0.25 -17.88 1.16
CA ASP A 169 1.61 -17.62 1.64
C ASP A 169 2.58 -18.78 1.38
N THR A 170 2.14 -20.04 1.57
CA THR A 170 2.99 -21.25 1.52
C THR A 170 2.77 -22.17 0.30
N LEU A 171 1.78 -21.89 -0.57
CA LEU A 171 1.38 -22.71 -1.73
C LEU A 171 0.94 -24.15 -1.41
N ASP A 172 0.78 -24.51 -0.14
CA ASP A 172 0.42 -25.86 0.29
C ASP A 172 -0.94 -26.29 -0.29
N GLY A 173 -1.91 -25.38 -0.34
CA GLY A 173 -3.24 -25.66 -0.88
C GLY A 173 -3.23 -25.82 -2.40
N VAL A 174 -2.43 -25.01 -3.10
CA VAL A 174 -2.19 -25.20 -4.55
C VAL A 174 -1.58 -26.57 -4.82
N SER A 175 -0.62 -27.00 -3.99
CA SER A 175 -0.02 -28.33 -4.12
C SER A 175 -1.03 -29.47 -3.89
N ALA A 176 -2.01 -29.27 -3.00
CA ALA A 176 -3.05 -30.24 -2.68
C ALA A 176 -4.17 -30.28 -3.74
N SER A 177 -4.52 -29.14 -4.33
CA SER A 177 -5.56 -29.05 -5.37
C SER A 177 -5.10 -29.57 -6.72
N MET A 178 -3.79 -29.58 -7.00
CA MET A 178 -3.21 -30.11 -8.24
C MET A 178 -2.98 -31.64 -8.19
N SER A 179 -3.81 -32.37 -7.46
CA SER A 179 -3.74 -33.78 -7.04
C SER A 179 -3.66 -34.86 -8.14
N ALA A 180 -3.42 -34.51 -9.41
CA ALA A 180 -3.44 -35.48 -10.53
C ALA A 180 -2.07 -35.85 -11.14
N SER A 181 -0.98 -35.10 -10.91
CA SER A 181 0.34 -35.43 -11.50
C SER A 181 1.51 -35.25 -10.52
N PRO A 182 2.23 -36.35 -10.16
CA PRO A 182 3.46 -36.30 -9.36
C PRO A 182 4.51 -35.34 -9.93
N GLU A 183 4.60 -35.20 -11.25
CA GLU A 183 5.50 -34.27 -11.91
C GLU A 183 5.19 -32.83 -11.57
N ILE A 184 3.91 -32.41 -11.62
CA ILE A 184 3.51 -31.05 -11.27
C ILE A 184 3.87 -30.75 -9.82
N LYS A 185 3.61 -31.68 -8.89
CA LYS A 185 3.99 -31.51 -7.48
C LYS A 185 5.50 -31.32 -7.31
N LYS A 186 6.31 -32.10 -8.04
CA LYS A 186 7.77 -31.96 -8.04
C LYS A 186 8.22 -30.61 -8.60
N GLN A 187 7.53 -30.08 -9.62
CA GLN A 187 7.87 -28.76 -10.17
C GLN A 187 7.40 -27.61 -9.26
N LEU A 188 6.21 -27.71 -8.67
CA LEU A 188 5.72 -26.76 -7.66
C LEU A 188 6.70 -26.66 -6.49
N ALA A 189 7.19 -27.79 -5.99
CA ALA A 189 8.19 -27.82 -4.92
C ALA A 189 9.48 -27.07 -5.29
N LYS A 190 9.86 -27.05 -6.58
CA LYS A 190 11.03 -26.28 -7.05
C LYS A 190 10.78 -24.79 -7.10
N ILE A 191 9.56 -24.36 -7.45
CA ILE A 191 9.23 -22.93 -7.59
C ILE A 191 8.65 -22.32 -6.32
N ALA A 192 8.28 -23.14 -5.32
CA ALA A 192 7.64 -22.66 -4.11
C ALA A 192 8.49 -21.62 -3.36
N GLY A 193 9.81 -21.81 -3.34
CA GLY A 193 10.73 -20.84 -2.76
C GLY A 193 10.71 -19.48 -3.47
N TRP A 194 10.36 -19.43 -4.75
CA TRP A 194 10.35 -18.20 -5.56
C TRP A 194 8.96 -17.55 -5.66
N ALA A 195 7.91 -18.35 -5.47
CA ALA A 195 6.52 -17.94 -5.54
C ALA A 195 5.88 -17.67 -4.15
N HIS A 196 6.66 -17.73 -3.07
CA HIS A 196 6.16 -17.53 -1.69
C HIS A 196 5.46 -16.18 -1.48
N GLY A 197 4.51 -16.14 -0.54
CA GLY A 197 3.78 -14.92 -0.18
C GLY A 197 2.72 -14.53 -1.21
N LEU A 198 1.90 -13.54 -0.84
CA LEU A 198 0.83 -13.07 -1.71
C LEU A 198 1.37 -12.51 -3.03
N GLY A 199 0.60 -12.71 -4.09
CA GLY A 199 0.78 -12.05 -5.37
C GLY A 199 0.46 -10.56 -5.25
N LEU A 200 0.93 -9.80 -6.25
CA LEU A 200 0.76 -8.34 -6.29
C LEU A 200 -0.70 -7.93 -6.07
N PHE A 201 -1.65 -8.49 -6.83
CA PHE A 201 -3.04 -8.07 -6.79
C PHE A 201 -3.73 -8.30 -5.45
N PRO A 202 -3.78 -9.54 -4.91
CA PRO A 202 -4.38 -9.77 -3.60
C PRO A 202 -3.79 -8.87 -2.52
N ARG A 203 -2.47 -8.70 -2.51
CA ARG A 203 -1.78 -7.90 -1.49
C ARG A 203 -2.09 -6.42 -1.61
N GLU A 204 -1.96 -5.84 -2.80
CA GLU A 204 -2.28 -4.42 -3.06
C GLU A 204 -3.73 -4.10 -2.70
N TRP A 205 -4.65 -5.00 -3.03
CA TRP A 205 -6.06 -4.81 -2.72
C TRP A 205 -6.34 -4.83 -1.21
N ILE A 206 -5.76 -5.79 -0.48
CA ILE A 206 -5.90 -5.86 0.99
C ILE A 206 -5.36 -4.56 1.63
N LEU A 207 -4.19 -4.09 1.19
CA LEU A 207 -3.61 -2.83 1.67
C LEU A 207 -4.52 -1.64 1.34
N LYS A 208 -5.07 -1.58 0.13
CA LYS A 208 -6.02 -0.54 -0.28
C LYS A 208 -7.29 -0.55 0.58
N LYS A 209 -7.85 -1.71 0.91
CA LYS A 209 -9.03 -1.79 1.79
C LYS A 209 -8.72 -1.38 3.23
N ARG A 210 -7.54 -1.70 3.75
CA ARG A 210 -7.09 -1.17 5.05
C ARG A 210 -6.99 0.36 5.02
N ILE A 211 -6.48 0.93 3.93
CA ILE A 211 -6.45 2.38 3.72
C ILE A 211 -7.87 2.95 3.69
N ASP A 212 -8.80 2.29 3.01
CA ASP A 212 -10.20 2.73 2.93
C ASP A 212 -10.90 2.68 4.29
N ALA A 213 -10.61 1.66 5.11
CA ALA A 213 -11.13 1.57 6.47
C ALA A 213 -10.59 2.70 7.36
N LEU A 214 -9.30 3.05 7.24
CA LEU A 214 -8.72 4.18 7.97
C LEU A 214 -9.27 5.52 7.47
N GLN A 215 -9.47 5.68 6.16
CA GLN A 215 -10.12 6.87 5.61
C GLN A 215 -11.55 7.00 6.13
N TYR A 216 -12.28 5.88 6.20
CA TYR A 216 -13.61 5.82 6.81
C TYR A 216 -13.59 6.30 8.27
N TYR A 217 -12.62 5.87 9.08
CA TYR A 217 -12.47 6.34 10.46
C TYR A 217 -12.17 7.85 10.57
N VAL A 218 -11.32 8.39 9.69
CA VAL A 218 -11.06 9.84 9.65
C VAL A 218 -12.33 10.62 9.30
N ASN A 219 -13.13 10.09 8.36
CA ASN A 219 -14.36 10.69 7.84
C ASN A 219 -15.61 10.32 8.63
N LEU A 220 -15.49 9.84 9.88
CA LEU A 220 -16.69 9.59 10.68
C LEU A 220 -17.46 10.87 10.95
N GLU A 221 -18.79 10.73 10.86
CA GLU A 221 -19.75 11.78 11.21
C GLU A 221 -19.43 12.43 12.55
N PRO A 222 -19.55 13.78 12.63
CA PRO A 222 -19.36 14.50 13.87
C PRO A 222 -20.36 14.00 14.92
N MET A 223 -19.90 13.89 16.16
CA MET A 223 -20.77 13.63 17.31
C MET A 223 -21.07 14.93 18.05
N THR A 224 -22.35 15.13 18.38
CA THR A 224 -22.83 16.22 19.24
C THR A 224 -23.29 15.66 20.57
N GLY A 225 -23.33 16.48 21.61
CA GLY A 225 -23.84 16.07 22.91
C GLY A 225 -22.92 15.09 23.66
N VAL A 226 -21.63 15.04 23.33
CA VAL A 226 -20.71 14.07 23.93
C VAL A 226 -20.43 14.47 25.37
N ASN A 227 -20.86 13.63 26.31
CA ASN A 227 -20.64 13.74 27.75
C ASN A 227 -19.84 12.53 28.28
N ALA A 228 -19.61 12.48 29.60
CA ALA A 228 -18.81 11.42 30.23
C ALA A 228 -19.39 10.01 30.03
N GLU A 229 -20.72 9.87 30.13
CA GLU A 229 -21.41 8.60 29.89
C GLU A 229 -21.25 8.16 28.43
N THR A 230 -21.47 9.07 27.49
CA THR A 230 -21.31 8.81 26.05
C THR A 230 -19.87 8.40 25.74
N ALA A 231 -18.86 9.11 26.26
CA ALA A 231 -17.46 8.77 26.04
C ALA A 231 -17.07 7.40 26.62
N ASN A 232 -17.65 7.01 27.76
CA ASN A 232 -17.45 5.68 28.35
C ASN A 232 -18.15 4.58 27.56
N SER A 233 -19.38 4.82 27.09
CA SER A 233 -20.10 3.92 26.18
C SER A 233 -19.33 3.69 24.88
N LEU A 234 -18.81 4.76 24.25
CA LEU A 234 -17.97 4.67 23.06
C LEU A 234 -16.68 3.88 23.32
N SER A 235 -16.07 4.07 24.49
CA SER A 235 -14.87 3.33 24.91
C SER A 235 -15.13 1.83 25.10
N ALA A 236 -16.36 1.47 25.51
CA ALA A 236 -16.80 0.09 25.71
C ALA A 236 -17.38 -0.56 24.44
N SER A 237 -17.47 0.18 23.32
CA SER A 237 -17.99 -0.34 22.06
C SER A 237 -17.09 -1.44 21.48
N VAL A 238 -17.62 -2.24 20.55
CA VAL A 238 -16.88 -3.34 19.89
C VAL A 238 -15.68 -2.84 19.08
N ASP A 239 -15.74 -1.59 18.62
CA ASP A 239 -14.68 -0.95 17.83
C ASP A 239 -14.39 0.46 18.38
N PRO A 240 -13.70 0.56 19.53
CA PRO A 240 -13.40 1.85 20.14
C PRO A 240 -12.43 2.66 19.27
N ALA A 241 -11.61 2.00 18.44
CA ALA A 241 -10.69 2.63 17.50
C ALA A 241 -11.42 3.51 16.47
N ARG A 242 -12.64 3.11 16.06
CA ARG A 242 -13.52 3.92 15.22
C ARG A 242 -13.77 5.30 15.85
N ARG A 243 -14.18 5.35 17.12
CA ARG A 243 -14.56 6.61 17.80
C ARG A 243 -13.46 7.17 18.69
N GLU A 244 -12.22 6.70 18.53
CA GLU A 244 -11.09 7.08 19.37
C GLU A 244 -10.82 8.58 19.37
N ARG A 245 -11.03 9.24 18.22
CA ARG A 245 -10.94 10.71 18.05
C ARG A 245 -11.82 11.43 19.08
N THR A 246 -13.10 11.11 19.07
CA THR A 246 -14.12 11.72 19.94
C THR A 246 -13.88 11.36 21.41
N ILE A 247 -13.54 10.09 21.69
CA ILE A 247 -13.26 9.61 23.05
C ILE A 247 -12.08 10.36 23.67
N LEU A 248 -10.95 10.45 22.95
CA LEU A 248 -9.74 11.08 23.47
C LEU A 248 -9.87 12.61 23.52
N ALA A 249 -10.56 13.22 22.56
CA ALA A 249 -10.88 14.65 22.63
C ALA A 249 -11.66 14.97 23.90
N PHE A 250 -12.80 14.29 24.12
CA PHE A 250 -13.63 14.53 25.30
C PHE A 250 -12.88 14.24 26.60
N LYS A 251 -12.23 13.07 26.73
CA LYS A 251 -11.51 12.70 27.96
C LYS A 251 -10.36 13.66 28.27
N SER A 252 -9.70 14.22 27.25
CA SER A 252 -8.65 15.21 27.45
C SER A 252 -9.20 16.54 27.98
N ALA A 253 -10.30 17.04 27.43
CA ALA A 253 -11.00 18.21 27.98
C ALA A 253 -11.48 17.93 29.41
N TYR A 254 -12.23 16.85 29.61
CA TYR A 254 -12.87 16.50 30.87
C TYR A 254 -11.86 16.39 32.03
N ASN A 255 -10.73 15.70 31.82
CA ASN A 255 -9.71 15.54 32.86
C ASN A 255 -8.89 16.81 33.13
N THR A 256 -9.01 17.83 32.29
CA THR A 256 -8.33 19.14 32.46
C THR A 256 -9.22 20.13 33.21
N LEU A 257 -10.53 19.94 33.19
CA LEU A 257 -11.47 20.80 33.90
C LEU A 257 -11.37 20.55 35.42
N GLY A 258 -11.18 21.63 36.20
CA GLY A 258 -11.08 21.52 37.65
C GLY A 258 -12.40 21.09 38.28
N ALA A 259 -12.37 20.04 39.12
CA ALA A 259 -13.54 19.44 39.78
C ALA A 259 -14.38 20.42 40.63
N HIS A 260 -13.82 21.57 41.01
CA HIS A 260 -14.50 22.58 41.83
C HIS A 260 -15.06 23.77 41.03
N THR A 261 -14.78 23.87 39.74
CA THR A 261 -15.18 25.02 38.92
C THR A 261 -16.52 24.79 38.20
N PHE A 262 -16.84 23.54 37.89
CA PHE A 262 -18.01 23.16 37.10
C PHE A 262 -18.97 22.32 37.94
N SER A 263 -20.28 22.58 37.78
CA SER A 263 -21.31 22.14 38.73
C SER A 263 -21.39 20.63 38.86
N ASP A 264 -21.43 19.93 37.73
CA ASP A 264 -21.72 18.51 37.61
C ASP A 264 -21.00 17.94 36.39
N THR A 265 -20.64 16.67 36.43
CA THR A 265 -19.99 15.96 35.31
C THR A 265 -20.89 15.87 34.08
N GLU A 266 -22.20 15.96 34.28
CA GLU A 266 -23.23 15.96 33.22
C GLU A 266 -23.35 17.32 32.53
N SER A 267 -22.84 18.40 33.13
CA SER A 267 -22.93 19.74 32.53
C SER A 267 -21.87 19.99 31.46
N ILE A 268 -20.87 19.11 31.35
CA ILE A 268 -19.79 19.21 30.37
C ILE A 268 -20.19 18.44 29.11
N VAL A 269 -20.37 19.19 28.03
CA VAL A 269 -20.82 18.67 26.73
C VAL A 269 -19.87 19.12 25.63
N MET A 270 -19.46 18.20 24.77
CA MET A 270 -18.63 18.48 23.61
C MET A 270 -19.39 18.19 22.32
N ASP A 271 -19.32 19.11 21.37
CA ASP A 271 -19.79 18.93 20.00
C ASP A 271 -18.61 18.97 19.03
N GLU A 272 -18.55 18.03 18.09
CA GLU A 272 -17.61 18.07 16.97
C GLU A 272 -18.16 18.97 15.86
N LEU A 273 -17.36 19.94 15.42
CA LEU A 273 -17.70 20.92 14.37
C LEU A 273 -16.99 20.56 13.06
N LEU A 274 -17.47 19.52 12.38
CA LEU A 274 -16.82 18.95 11.19
C LEU A 274 -17.70 19.13 9.94
N PRO A 275 -17.10 19.19 8.74
CA PRO A 275 -17.86 19.40 7.51
C PRO A 275 -18.65 18.14 7.16
N HIS A 276 -19.95 18.29 6.90
CA HIS A 276 -20.81 17.18 6.46
C HIS A 276 -20.58 16.86 4.97
N GLY A 277 -20.48 15.59 4.65
CA GLY A 277 -20.42 15.02 3.31
C GLY A 277 -21.42 13.86 3.15
N ALA A 278 -21.46 13.25 1.96
CA ALA A 278 -22.43 12.20 1.65
C ALA A 278 -22.28 10.95 2.54
N ASP A 279 -21.06 10.58 2.91
CA ASP A 279 -20.73 9.37 3.66
C ASP A 279 -20.10 9.68 5.04
N GLY A 280 -20.43 10.83 5.62
CA GLY A 280 -19.96 11.28 6.93
C GLY A 280 -19.22 12.61 6.88
N ALA A 281 -18.15 12.77 7.66
CA ALA A 281 -17.34 13.97 7.64
C ALA A 281 -16.45 14.04 6.38
N ASN A 282 -16.45 15.16 5.66
CA ASN A 282 -15.61 15.33 4.47
C ASN A 282 -14.20 15.86 4.83
N LEU A 283 -13.40 15.04 5.51
CA LEU A 283 -12.09 15.44 6.07
C LEU A 283 -10.88 14.88 5.30
N LEU A 284 -11.07 13.78 4.58
CA LEU A 284 -10.05 13.12 3.80
C LEU A 284 -10.65 12.48 2.55
N LEU A 285 -10.19 12.89 1.37
CA LEU A 285 -10.46 12.20 0.12
C LEU A 285 -9.17 11.64 -0.44
N LEU A 286 -9.15 10.32 -0.65
CA LEU A 286 -8.06 9.61 -1.28
C LEU A 286 -8.46 9.17 -2.68
N LYS A 287 -7.67 9.54 -3.68
CA LYS A 287 -7.82 9.10 -5.06
C LYS A 287 -6.97 7.85 -5.27
N PRO A 288 -7.55 6.73 -5.76
CA PRO A 288 -6.76 5.55 -6.06
C PRO A 288 -5.83 5.81 -7.25
N LEU A 289 -4.58 5.36 -7.14
CA LEU A 289 -3.67 5.25 -8.27
C LEU A 289 -3.82 3.87 -8.85
N LYS A 290 -4.32 3.80 -10.09
CA LYS A 290 -4.49 2.54 -10.82
C LYS A 290 -3.66 2.57 -12.10
N ALA A 291 -3.08 1.45 -12.47
CA ALA A 291 -2.39 1.32 -13.76
C ALA A 291 -2.75 0.00 -14.42
N ASP A 292 -2.87 0.03 -15.75
CA ASP A 292 -2.92 -1.17 -16.57
C ASP A 292 -1.49 -1.64 -16.83
N LEU A 293 -1.20 -2.87 -16.45
CA LEU A 293 0.12 -3.47 -16.57
C LEU A 293 0.07 -4.66 -17.54
N ALA A 294 1.18 -4.88 -18.24
CA ALA A 294 1.38 -6.06 -19.07
C ALA A 294 2.69 -6.73 -18.68
N ALA A 295 2.59 -7.97 -18.21
CA ALA A 295 3.75 -8.81 -17.94
C ALA A 295 3.84 -9.93 -18.98
N PHE A 296 5.04 -10.44 -19.22
CA PHE A 296 5.28 -11.49 -20.21
C PHE A 296 5.92 -12.71 -19.55
N ALA A 297 5.55 -13.89 -20.01
CA ALA A 297 6.22 -15.15 -19.70
C ALA A 297 6.59 -15.83 -21.00
N VAL A 298 7.74 -16.51 -21.04
CA VAL A 298 8.14 -17.29 -22.22
C VAL A 298 7.38 -18.61 -22.21
N ASP A 299 6.53 -18.82 -23.22
CA ASP A 299 6.02 -20.14 -23.57
C ASP A 299 6.90 -20.74 -24.65
N THR A 300 7.17 -22.02 -24.55
CA THR A 300 7.94 -22.76 -25.57
C THR A 300 7.06 -23.72 -26.36
N GLY A 301 5.73 -23.61 -26.31
CA GLY A 301 4.80 -24.27 -27.23
C GLY A 301 4.46 -25.73 -26.90
N ILE A 302 3.20 -25.95 -26.47
CA ILE A 302 2.12 -26.66 -27.21
C ILE A 302 0.80 -26.01 -26.73
N GLY A 303 0.72 -24.67 -26.80
CA GLY A 303 -0.44 -23.88 -26.39
C GLY A 303 -0.90 -24.02 -24.93
N LEU A 304 -1.56 -22.97 -24.43
CA LEU A 304 -2.68 -23.23 -23.54
C LEU A 304 -3.75 -23.97 -24.36
N PRO A 305 -4.54 -24.89 -23.78
CA PRO A 305 -5.40 -25.83 -24.51
C PRO A 305 -6.38 -25.21 -25.52
N ASP A 306 -6.60 -23.89 -25.51
CA ASP A 306 -7.50 -23.17 -26.42
C ASP A 306 -6.82 -22.26 -27.46
N SER A 307 -5.49 -22.12 -27.49
CA SER A 307 -4.86 -21.30 -28.53
C SER A 307 -4.77 -22.10 -29.82
N SER A 308 -5.67 -21.83 -30.77
CA SER A 308 -5.58 -22.24 -32.18
C SER A 308 -4.36 -21.66 -32.93
N SER A 309 -3.34 -21.21 -32.19
CA SER A 309 -2.11 -20.68 -32.74
C SER A 309 -1.39 -21.80 -33.49
N PRO A 310 -1.11 -21.64 -34.79
CA PRO A 310 -0.36 -22.61 -35.59
C PRO A 310 1.10 -22.78 -35.11
N ALA A 311 1.53 -22.06 -34.08
CA ALA A 311 2.82 -22.17 -33.40
C ALA A 311 2.97 -23.42 -32.49
N ALA A 312 2.22 -24.49 -32.73
CA ALA A 312 2.52 -25.83 -32.19
C ALA A 312 3.77 -26.48 -32.86
N SER A 313 4.63 -25.65 -33.45
CA SER A 313 5.82 -26.03 -34.21
C SER A 313 7.07 -25.95 -33.33
N ASP A 314 7.65 -27.11 -33.00
CA ASP A 314 9.06 -27.26 -32.64
C ASP A 314 9.62 -26.40 -31.49
N CYS A 315 8.94 -26.41 -30.35
CA CYS A 315 9.46 -25.80 -29.13
C CYS A 315 9.90 -24.32 -29.29
N GLN A 316 9.15 -23.55 -30.06
CA GLN A 316 9.50 -22.15 -30.31
C GLN A 316 9.14 -21.30 -29.09
N SER A 317 10.13 -20.56 -28.59
CA SER A 317 9.99 -19.61 -27.49
C SER A 317 9.23 -18.37 -27.97
N VAL A 318 8.04 -18.14 -27.42
CA VAL A 318 7.18 -17.00 -27.71
C VAL A 318 6.79 -16.33 -26.38
N PRO A 319 6.99 -15.00 -26.22
CA PRO A 319 6.53 -14.30 -25.04
C PRO A 319 4.99 -14.18 -25.07
N ILE A 320 4.32 -14.77 -24.08
CA ILE A 320 2.88 -14.62 -23.86
C ILE A 320 2.63 -13.43 -22.94
N LYS A 321 1.77 -12.52 -23.38
CA LYS A 321 1.29 -11.37 -22.61
C LYS A 321 0.24 -11.79 -21.59
N LEU A 322 0.45 -11.44 -20.33
CA LEU A 322 -0.56 -11.46 -19.28
C LEU A 322 -0.90 -10.01 -18.92
N SER A 323 -2.09 -9.58 -19.30
CA SER A 323 -2.62 -8.26 -18.98
C SER A 323 -3.18 -8.24 -17.56
N ALA A 324 -2.87 -7.16 -16.85
CA ALA A 324 -3.23 -6.90 -15.46
C ALA A 324 -3.87 -5.50 -15.41
N PRO A 325 -5.17 -5.37 -15.71
CA PRO A 325 -5.84 -4.08 -15.75
C PRO A 325 -6.09 -3.53 -14.34
N ASN A 326 -6.15 -2.20 -14.22
CA ASN A 326 -6.61 -1.50 -13.02
C ASN A 326 -5.90 -1.87 -11.70
N VAL A 327 -4.61 -2.23 -11.75
CA VAL A 327 -3.85 -2.62 -10.55
C VAL A 327 -3.79 -1.43 -9.58
N PRO A 328 -4.29 -1.53 -8.34
CA PRO A 328 -4.12 -0.46 -7.36
C PRO A 328 -2.65 -0.41 -6.94
N LEU A 329 -1.99 0.72 -7.17
CA LEU A 329 -0.56 0.92 -6.88
C LEU A 329 -0.31 2.00 -5.82
N GLY A 330 -1.39 2.51 -5.23
CA GLY A 330 -1.35 3.47 -4.14
C GLY A 330 -2.59 4.35 -4.08
N VAL A 331 -2.49 5.39 -3.25
CA VAL A 331 -3.46 6.47 -3.12
C VAL A 331 -2.78 7.83 -3.05
N VAL A 332 -3.50 8.86 -3.49
CA VAL A 332 -3.09 10.27 -3.37
C VAL A 332 -4.16 11.04 -2.63
N LYS A 333 -3.75 11.84 -1.64
CA LYS A 333 -4.67 12.76 -0.98
C LYS A 333 -5.10 13.88 -1.93
N ASP A 334 -6.40 14.16 -2.02
CA ASP A 334 -6.89 15.33 -2.72
C ASP A 334 -6.45 16.62 -1.98
N PRO A 335 -5.67 17.51 -2.62
CA PRO A 335 -5.19 18.72 -1.96
C PRO A 335 -6.32 19.68 -1.63
N SER A 336 -7.46 19.63 -2.32
CA SER A 336 -8.59 20.55 -2.09
C SER A 336 -9.38 20.30 -0.80
N ILE A 337 -9.04 19.24 -0.05
CA ILE A 337 -9.69 18.88 1.21
C ILE A 337 -8.72 19.08 2.38
N LEU A 338 -9.06 20.02 3.26
CA LEU A 338 -8.31 20.27 4.49
C LEU A 338 -8.75 19.26 5.55
N THR A 339 -7.80 18.49 6.08
CA THR A 339 -8.07 17.67 7.26
C THR A 339 -7.87 18.51 8.50
N TYR A 340 -8.88 18.63 9.35
CA TYR A 340 -8.84 19.32 10.63
C TYR A 340 -9.78 18.65 11.63
N TYR A 341 -9.64 19.05 12.89
CA TYR A 341 -10.55 18.71 13.97
C TYR A 341 -10.93 19.97 14.71
N ALA A 342 -12.23 20.25 14.78
CA ALA A 342 -12.78 21.41 15.48
C ALA A 342 -13.88 20.96 16.42
N ILE A 343 -13.97 21.62 17.58
CA ILE A 343 -14.94 21.31 18.61
C ILE A 343 -15.54 22.58 19.22
N ARG A 344 -16.71 22.40 19.81
CA ARG A 344 -17.35 23.30 20.76
C ARG A 344 -17.45 22.58 22.10
N LEU A 345 -16.92 23.16 23.16
CA LEU A 345 -17.03 22.66 24.52
C LEU A 345 -17.95 23.56 25.32
N GLN A 346 -18.94 22.98 25.98
CA GLN A 346 -19.93 23.68 26.80
C GLN A 346 -19.84 23.17 28.23
N ALA A 347 -19.93 24.07 29.21
CA ALA A 347 -19.96 23.70 30.63
C ALA A 347 -20.75 24.73 31.45
N LYS A 348 -21.40 24.28 32.53
CA LYS A 348 -22.04 25.17 33.51
C LYS A 348 -21.06 25.51 34.63
N ALA A 349 -20.74 26.80 34.75
CA ALA A 349 -19.86 27.30 35.81
C ALA A 349 -20.68 27.66 37.07
N LYS A 350 -20.27 27.14 38.22
CA LYS A 350 -20.83 27.53 39.53
C LYS A 350 -20.24 28.87 39.93
N VAL A 351 -21.09 29.88 40.07
CA VAL A 351 -20.69 31.22 40.52
C VAL A 351 -21.27 31.47 41.90
N LEU A 352 -20.39 31.56 42.91
CA LEU A 352 -20.75 31.48 44.33
C LEU A 352 -21.82 32.48 44.78
N PHE A 353 -21.81 33.70 44.23
CA PHE A 353 -22.76 34.76 44.59
C PHE A 353 -23.60 35.23 43.40
N SER A 354 -23.80 34.41 42.37
CA SER A 354 -24.62 34.79 41.21
C SER A 354 -26.11 34.67 41.55
N PRO A 355 -26.90 35.74 41.42
CA PRO A 355 -28.36 35.65 41.58
C PRO A 355 -29.02 34.96 40.37
N PHE A 356 -28.28 34.75 39.28
CA PHE A 356 -28.78 34.18 38.02
C PHE A 356 -28.57 32.66 37.92
N GLY A 357 -28.04 32.03 38.97
CA GLY A 357 -27.67 30.62 38.96
C GLY A 357 -26.39 30.34 38.17
N ASP A 358 -26.28 29.09 37.71
CA ASP A 358 -25.16 28.60 36.91
C ASP A 358 -25.13 29.29 35.54
N ILE A 359 -23.93 29.69 35.11
CA ILE A 359 -23.73 30.36 33.81
C ILE A 359 -23.20 29.35 32.80
N ASN A 360 -23.87 29.24 31.65
CA ASN A 360 -23.41 28.42 30.53
C ASN A 360 -22.21 29.10 29.86
N LEU A 361 -21.06 28.43 29.86
CA LEU A 361 -19.86 28.85 29.16
C LEU A 361 -19.67 27.97 27.92
N LYS A 362 -19.29 28.60 26.80
CA LYS A 362 -18.89 27.93 25.55
C LYS A 362 -17.42 28.24 25.24
N ALA A 363 -16.67 27.28 24.72
CA ALA A 363 -15.32 27.47 24.19
C ALA A 363 -15.19 26.75 22.85
N TYR A 364 -14.39 27.30 21.95
CA TYR A 364 -14.17 26.76 20.62
C TYR A 364 -12.68 26.52 20.43
N ALA A 365 -12.33 25.36 19.91
CA ALA A 365 -10.96 25.06 19.55
C ALA A 365 -10.88 24.25 18.26
N ALA A 366 -9.86 24.53 17.45
CA ALA A 366 -9.60 23.82 16.22
C ALA A 366 -8.11 23.55 16.05
N ALA A 367 -7.81 22.35 15.58
CA ALA A 367 -6.46 21.89 15.35
C ALA A 367 -6.36 21.13 14.02
N GLN A 368 -5.26 21.37 13.32
CA GLN A 368 -4.92 20.69 12.09
C GLN A 368 -3.93 19.57 12.38
N PRO A 369 -4.25 18.31 12.03
CA PRO A 369 -3.28 17.22 12.03
C PRO A 369 -2.25 17.44 10.92
N PHE A 370 -0.97 17.39 11.29
CA PHE A 370 0.13 17.23 10.35
C PHE A 370 0.42 15.73 10.28
N GLY A 371 -0.22 15.13 9.29
CA GLY A 371 0.01 13.75 8.89
C GLY A 371 1.06 13.65 7.79
N SER A 372 1.56 12.44 7.65
CA SER A 372 2.50 11.96 6.64
C SER A 372 2.11 12.32 5.20
N ARG A 373 3.10 12.35 4.31
CA ARG A 373 2.93 12.46 2.85
C ARG A 373 2.13 11.26 2.31
N ILE A 374 0.81 11.38 2.16
CA ILE A 374 -0.02 10.34 1.51
C ILE A 374 0.11 10.48 -0.02
N GLY A 375 1.27 10.02 -0.51
CA GLY A 375 1.66 10.07 -1.91
C GLY A 375 1.85 11.50 -2.44
N PRO A 376 2.81 11.76 -3.32
CA PRO A 376 2.70 12.91 -4.20
C PRO A 376 1.62 12.62 -5.26
N PRO A 377 1.12 13.64 -5.98
CA PRO A 377 0.27 13.42 -7.15
C PRO A 377 1.09 12.73 -8.24
N LEU A 378 1.21 11.40 -8.16
CA LEU A 378 1.81 10.57 -9.20
C LEU A 378 0.77 10.32 -10.28
N ASP A 379 1.26 10.30 -11.51
CA ASP A 379 0.49 9.82 -12.65
C ASP A 379 0.67 8.30 -12.76
N PRO A 380 -0.33 7.54 -13.23
CA PRO A 380 -0.18 6.12 -13.53
C PRO A 380 1.07 5.78 -14.36
N SER A 381 1.49 6.67 -15.28
CA SER A 381 2.72 6.50 -16.07
C SER A 381 4.01 6.43 -15.24
N ASN A 382 4.01 6.87 -13.98
CA ASN A 382 5.14 6.69 -13.07
C ASN A 382 5.37 5.23 -12.65
N PHE A 383 4.46 4.32 -13.00
CA PHE A 383 4.53 2.90 -12.68
C PHE A 383 4.70 2.02 -13.92
N TYR A 384 4.81 2.59 -15.12
CA TYR A 384 5.06 1.79 -16.30
C TYR A 384 5.85 2.54 -17.35
N ARG A 385 6.44 1.77 -18.26
CA ARG A 385 6.98 2.27 -19.52
C ARG A 385 6.05 1.84 -20.63
N THR A 386 5.55 2.79 -21.40
CA THR A 386 4.81 2.47 -22.61
C THR A 386 5.79 2.12 -23.73
N ILE A 387 5.55 1.01 -24.39
CA ILE A 387 6.23 0.63 -25.63
C ILE A 387 5.20 0.38 -26.72
N ASP A 388 5.60 0.61 -27.96
CA ASP A 388 4.81 0.18 -29.11
C ASP A 388 4.93 -1.35 -29.23
N ASP A 389 3.81 -2.02 -29.53
CA ASP A 389 3.82 -3.46 -29.73
C ASP A 389 4.67 -3.81 -30.96
N VAL A 390 5.83 -4.44 -30.73
CA VAL A 390 6.69 -4.90 -31.80
C VAL A 390 5.98 -6.02 -32.57
N PRO A 391 5.95 -6.01 -33.92
CA PRO A 391 5.28 -7.04 -34.70
C PRO A 391 5.78 -8.43 -34.33
N THR A 392 4.91 -9.24 -33.73
CA THR A 392 5.17 -10.68 -33.61
C THR A 392 5.01 -11.35 -34.98
N PRO A 393 5.60 -12.54 -35.21
CA PRO A 393 5.51 -13.29 -36.48
C PRO A 393 4.09 -13.65 -37.00
N GLY A 394 3.01 -13.11 -36.41
CA GLY A 394 1.61 -13.26 -36.84
C GLY A 394 0.95 -11.96 -37.33
N GLY A 395 1.71 -10.86 -37.51
CA GLY A 395 1.20 -9.58 -38.03
C GLY A 395 1.12 -8.47 -36.98
N PRO A 396 1.00 -7.20 -37.42
CA PRO A 396 0.98 -6.05 -36.51
C PRO A 396 -0.32 -6.01 -35.72
N VAL A 397 -0.25 -6.25 -34.41
CA VAL A 397 -1.30 -5.81 -33.49
C VAL A 397 -0.92 -4.39 -33.08
N ALA A 398 -1.53 -3.39 -33.72
CA ALA A 398 -1.31 -1.99 -33.34
C ALA A 398 -1.85 -1.76 -31.92
N GLY A 399 -0.95 -1.65 -30.93
CA GLY A 399 -1.32 -1.42 -29.54
C GLY A 399 -0.16 -0.86 -28.73
N ARG A 400 -0.48 0.01 -27.77
CA ARG A 400 0.48 0.46 -26.75
C ARG A 400 0.46 -0.53 -25.59
N ILE A 401 1.63 -0.91 -25.11
CA ILE A 401 1.80 -1.86 -24.01
C ILE A 401 2.48 -1.15 -22.84
N ASN A 402 1.89 -1.25 -21.67
CA ASN A 402 2.41 -0.67 -20.44
C ASN A 402 3.21 -1.71 -19.66
N LEU A 403 4.53 -1.68 -19.81
CA LEU A 403 5.45 -2.55 -19.08
C LEU A 403 5.65 -2.04 -17.65
N PRO A 404 5.50 -2.90 -16.62
CA PRO A 404 5.81 -2.54 -15.23
C PRO A 404 7.19 -1.88 -15.09
N ASN A 405 7.27 -0.70 -14.49
CA ASN A 405 8.55 -0.01 -14.29
C ASN A 405 8.47 0.99 -13.12
N LEU A 406 9.62 1.42 -12.60
CA LEU A 406 9.69 2.36 -11.49
C LEU A 406 10.92 3.24 -11.59
N ALA A 407 10.78 4.53 -11.30
CA ALA A 407 11.93 5.41 -11.10
C ALA A 407 12.77 4.96 -9.89
N VAL A 408 14.09 5.09 -9.98
CA VAL A 408 15.03 4.68 -8.93
C VAL A 408 15.84 5.88 -8.44
N LYS A 409 16.41 6.65 -9.36
CA LYS A 409 17.18 7.86 -9.09
C LYS A 409 16.29 9.11 -9.14
N LYS A 410 16.75 10.19 -8.51
CA LYS A 410 16.05 11.47 -8.59
C LYS A 410 16.10 12.02 -10.03
N GLY A 411 14.94 12.33 -10.60
CA GLY A 411 14.82 12.82 -11.98
C GLY A 411 14.69 11.71 -13.04
N ASP A 412 14.69 10.45 -12.62
CA ASP A 412 14.37 9.33 -13.50
C ASP A 412 12.96 9.46 -14.09
N SER A 413 12.81 8.91 -15.30
CA SER A 413 11.54 8.88 -16.01
C SER A 413 11.30 7.46 -16.53
N THR A 414 10.25 6.83 -16.02
CA THR A 414 9.78 5.50 -16.44
C THR A 414 9.47 5.46 -17.93
N ALA A 415 8.89 6.53 -18.48
CA ALA A 415 8.59 6.67 -19.90
C ALA A 415 9.85 6.58 -20.80
N LYS A 416 11.03 6.95 -20.28
CA LYS A 416 12.31 6.88 -21.01
C LYS A 416 13.10 5.60 -20.74
N GLY A 417 12.54 4.65 -19.96
CA GLY A 417 13.24 3.46 -19.51
C GLY A 417 14.44 3.73 -18.61
N LYS A 418 14.34 4.80 -17.80
CA LYS A 418 15.34 5.16 -16.79
C LYS A 418 14.75 4.83 -15.42
N GLY A 419 14.78 3.56 -15.04
CA GLY A 419 14.12 3.06 -13.85
C GLY A 419 14.61 1.67 -13.44
N TRP A 420 13.69 0.78 -13.10
CA TRP A 420 14.00 -0.63 -12.84
C TRP A 420 14.38 -1.39 -14.10
N ASP A 421 14.02 -0.90 -15.28
CA ASP A 421 14.49 -1.44 -16.55
C ASP A 421 15.88 -0.91 -16.95
N ASP A 422 16.49 -0.03 -16.15
CA ASP A 422 17.87 0.41 -16.35
C ASP A 422 18.84 -0.72 -15.98
N GLN A 423 19.69 -1.10 -16.94
CA GLN A 423 20.60 -2.23 -16.76
C GLN A 423 21.63 -1.99 -15.66
N GLY A 424 22.04 -0.73 -15.44
CA GLY A 424 22.95 -0.35 -14.37
C GLY A 424 22.33 -0.57 -13.00
N VAL A 425 21.05 -0.26 -12.83
CA VAL A 425 20.29 -0.57 -11.61
C VAL A 425 20.19 -2.07 -11.39
N ILE A 426 19.71 -2.81 -12.38
CA ILE A 426 19.46 -4.25 -12.21
C ILE A 426 20.77 -5.01 -11.95
N SER A 427 21.84 -4.67 -12.66
CA SER A 427 23.15 -5.30 -12.48
C SER A 427 23.69 -5.09 -11.07
N LYS A 428 23.64 -3.85 -10.56
CA LYS A 428 24.07 -3.55 -9.18
C LYS A 428 23.23 -4.27 -8.14
N MET A 429 21.91 -4.37 -8.37
CA MET A 429 21.01 -5.06 -7.46
C MET A 429 21.27 -6.58 -7.45
N PHE A 430 21.57 -7.16 -8.61
CA PHE A 430 22.00 -8.56 -8.72
C PHE A 430 23.35 -8.79 -8.03
N GLN A 431 24.35 -7.94 -8.27
CA GLN A 431 25.66 -8.06 -7.62
C GLN A 431 25.57 -7.94 -6.10
N ALA A 432 24.73 -7.04 -5.60
CA ALA A 432 24.49 -6.89 -4.16
C ALA A 432 23.72 -8.09 -3.57
N ALA A 433 22.80 -8.65 -4.34
CA ALA A 433 22.04 -9.84 -3.96
C ALA A 433 22.88 -11.13 -3.95
N PHE A 434 23.85 -11.25 -4.86
CA PHE A 434 24.62 -12.48 -5.09
C PHE A 434 26.13 -12.21 -5.19
N PRO A 435 26.78 -11.78 -4.09
CA PRO A 435 28.16 -11.31 -4.10
C PRO A 435 29.20 -12.40 -4.42
N SER A 436 28.90 -13.67 -4.13
CA SER A 436 29.78 -14.83 -4.37
C SER A 436 29.71 -15.37 -5.81
N GLY A 437 28.99 -14.70 -6.72
CA GLY A 437 28.77 -15.20 -8.08
C GLY A 437 27.79 -16.38 -8.13
N ILE A 438 27.83 -17.17 -9.22
CA ILE A 438 26.84 -18.21 -9.56
C ILE A 438 27.09 -19.53 -8.79
N GLN A 439 27.54 -19.46 -7.54
CA GLN A 439 27.36 -20.62 -6.67
C GLN A 439 25.88 -20.76 -6.36
N ALA A 440 25.44 -21.99 -6.05
CA ALA A 440 24.04 -22.30 -5.80
C ALA A 440 23.40 -21.22 -4.89
N ILE A 441 22.35 -20.58 -5.40
CA ILE A 441 21.68 -19.48 -4.70
C ILE A 441 20.85 -20.08 -3.57
N GLY A 442 21.21 -19.78 -2.33
CA GLY A 442 20.46 -20.21 -1.16
C GLY A 442 19.22 -19.36 -0.93
N GLY A 443 18.28 -19.86 -0.13
CA GLY A 443 17.10 -19.09 0.28
C GLY A 443 17.44 -17.81 1.05
N GLN A 444 18.57 -17.81 1.78
CA GLN A 444 19.06 -16.62 2.50
C GLN A 444 19.56 -15.53 1.55
N ASP A 445 20.23 -15.89 0.46
CA ASP A 445 20.68 -14.93 -0.56
C ASP A 445 19.48 -14.28 -1.24
N LEU A 446 18.46 -15.08 -1.58
CA LEU A 446 17.20 -14.56 -2.09
C LEU A 446 16.53 -13.61 -1.11
N LEU A 447 16.45 -13.97 0.18
CA LEU A 447 15.87 -13.10 1.20
C LEU A 447 16.63 -11.77 1.33
N ALA A 448 17.97 -11.82 1.32
CA ALA A 448 18.80 -10.62 1.31
C ALA A 448 18.54 -9.76 0.06
N ALA A 449 18.47 -10.39 -1.11
CA ALA A 449 18.14 -9.74 -2.37
C ALA A 449 16.76 -9.06 -2.34
N TYR A 450 15.76 -9.74 -1.78
CA TYR A 450 14.43 -9.19 -1.56
C TYR A 450 14.49 -7.97 -0.65
N ASN A 451 15.20 -8.04 0.46
CA ASN A 451 15.34 -6.92 1.39
C ASN A 451 15.97 -5.69 0.72
N ILE A 452 17.05 -5.89 -0.03
CA ILE A 452 17.72 -4.83 -0.82
C ILE A 452 16.74 -4.20 -1.79
N ALA A 453 16.02 -5.01 -2.55
CA ALA A 453 15.05 -4.55 -3.54
C ALA A 453 13.92 -3.73 -2.90
N MET A 454 13.54 -4.03 -1.65
CA MET A 454 12.46 -3.35 -0.93
C MET A 454 12.90 -2.05 -0.26
N MET A 455 14.20 -1.75 -0.26
CA MET A 455 14.71 -0.53 0.36
C MET A 455 14.16 0.73 -0.35
N PRO A 456 14.07 1.85 0.40
CA PRO A 456 13.79 3.16 -0.18
C PRO A 456 14.81 3.53 -1.25
N ASN A 457 14.35 4.04 -2.39
CA ASN A 457 15.23 4.53 -3.46
C ASN A 457 15.23 6.06 -3.54
N PRO A 458 16.27 6.70 -4.11
CA PRO A 458 16.36 8.17 -4.18
C PRO A 458 15.17 8.87 -4.83
N ALA A 459 14.45 8.21 -5.75
CA ALA A 459 13.23 8.76 -6.35
C ALA A 459 12.07 8.89 -5.34
N GLU A 460 12.10 8.15 -4.24
CA GLU A 460 11.07 8.16 -3.19
C GLU A 460 11.35 9.16 -2.07
N ALA A 461 12.56 9.71 -2.01
CA ALA A 461 12.96 10.70 -1.00
C ALA A 461 12.00 11.91 -1.03
N GLY A 462 11.32 12.15 0.08
CA GLY A 462 10.35 13.25 0.15
C GLY A 462 9.02 12.97 -0.57
N LEU A 463 8.77 11.79 -1.10
CA LEU A 463 7.48 11.48 -1.74
C LEU A 463 6.59 10.66 -0.81
N TYR A 464 7.18 9.73 -0.07
CA TYR A 464 6.48 8.84 0.85
C TYR A 464 6.93 9.09 2.29
N ASN A 465 6.06 8.87 3.28
CA ASN A 465 6.55 8.72 4.63
C ASN A 465 6.99 7.28 4.88
N ILE A 466 8.29 7.10 5.07
CA ILE A 466 8.93 5.80 5.19
C ILE A 466 9.35 5.63 6.64
N ILE A 467 8.71 4.67 7.32
CA ILE A 467 9.07 4.29 8.69
C ILE A 467 10.49 3.75 8.69
N ASN A 468 11.31 4.23 9.61
CA ASN A 468 12.63 3.70 9.89
C ASN A 468 12.99 4.03 11.34
N ASP A 469 13.67 3.12 12.00
CA ASP A 469 14.27 3.34 13.32
C ASP A 469 15.77 3.69 13.17
N LEU A 470 16.14 4.35 12.07
CA LEU A 470 17.52 4.78 11.83
C LEU A 470 17.79 6.11 12.56
N GLY A 471 18.98 6.19 13.18
CA GLY A 471 19.45 7.35 13.93
C GLY A 471 19.00 7.35 15.40
N ASN A 472 19.50 8.32 16.17
CA ASN A 472 19.22 8.46 17.61
C ASN A 472 17.93 9.26 17.85
N ASP A 473 16.79 8.77 17.34
CA ASP A 473 15.49 9.33 17.72
C ASP A 473 14.99 8.62 18.97
N TYR A 474 15.16 9.27 20.12
CA TYR A 474 14.79 8.72 21.42
C TYR A 474 13.28 8.75 21.67
N MET A 475 12.52 9.48 20.86
CA MET A 475 11.08 9.67 21.09
C MET A 475 10.23 8.60 20.43
N VAL A 476 10.70 7.99 19.34
CA VAL A 476 9.88 7.06 18.56
C VAL A 476 10.70 5.88 18.06
N LYS A 477 10.40 4.69 18.59
CA LYS A 477 10.80 3.40 18.05
C LYS A 477 9.54 2.71 17.52
N TYR A 478 9.49 2.48 16.22
CA TYR A 478 8.32 1.87 15.58
C TYR A 478 8.41 0.35 15.57
N PHE A 479 9.59 -0.20 15.28
CA PHE A 479 9.77 -1.62 15.08
C PHE A 479 10.17 -2.32 16.39
N ASP A 480 9.60 -3.50 16.61
CA ASP A 480 10.02 -4.39 17.68
C ASP A 480 11.41 -5.00 17.39
N GLU A 481 11.88 -5.88 18.27
CA GLU A 481 13.16 -6.56 18.12
C GLU A 481 13.23 -7.48 16.88
N THR A 482 12.07 -7.87 16.34
CA THR A 482 11.94 -8.67 15.12
C THR A 482 11.85 -7.81 13.85
N GLY A 483 11.92 -6.48 13.98
CA GLY A 483 11.79 -5.55 12.87
C GLY A 483 10.35 -5.41 12.38
N LYS A 484 9.35 -5.69 13.24
CA LYS A 484 7.92 -5.60 12.89
C LYS A 484 7.24 -4.42 13.58
N TYR A 485 6.33 -3.78 12.87
CA TYR A 485 5.45 -2.74 13.40
C TYR A 485 4.00 -3.15 13.17
N ALA A 486 3.26 -3.35 14.26
CA ALA A 486 1.85 -3.73 14.22
C ALA A 486 0.96 -2.54 14.64
N PHE A 487 -0.13 -2.32 13.91
CA PHE A 487 -1.11 -1.29 14.27
C PHE A 487 -2.52 -1.66 13.81
N TRP A 488 -3.51 -1.02 14.43
CA TRP A 488 -4.92 -1.20 14.08
C TRP A 488 -5.21 -0.57 12.71
N ALA A 489 -5.54 -1.42 11.74
CA ALA A 489 -5.94 -1.01 10.40
C ALA A 489 -6.71 -2.18 9.79
N PRO A 490 -8.00 -2.33 10.12
CA PRO A 490 -8.76 -3.50 9.70
C PRO A 490 -8.95 -3.51 8.20
N VAL A 491 -9.02 -4.70 7.59
CA VAL A 491 -9.33 -4.79 6.16
C VAL A 491 -10.72 -4.21 5.88
N PHE A 492 -11.67 -4.46 6.78
CA PHE A 492 -13.02 -3.92 6.72
C PHE A 492 -13.44 -3.37 8.09
N PRO A 493 -14.08 -2.18 8.15
CA PRO A 493 -14.58 -1.62 9.41
C PRO A 493 -15.48 -2.61 10.16
N VAL A 494 -15.34 -2.68 11.48
CA VAL A 494 -16.00 -3.72 12.30
C VAL A 494 -17.52 -3.60 12.26
N ASP A 495 -18.05 -2.39 12.17
CA ASP A 495 -19.48 -2.11 12.09
C ASP A 495 -20.10 -2.50 10.75
N LYS A 496 -19.29 -2.55 9.69
CA LYS A 496 -19.74 -3.04 8.38
C LYS A 496 -19.76 -4.56 8.28
N LYS A 497 -19.20 -5.28 9.27
CA LYS A 497 -19.18 -6.77 9.29
C LYS A 497 -20.56 -7.42 9.47
N GLY A 498 -21.57 -6.67 9.93
CA GLY A 498 -22.90 -7.22 10.26
C GLY A 498 -24.04 -6.78 9.32
N GLN A 499 -23.82 -5.82 8.43
CA GLN A 499 -24.87 -5.29 7.52
C GLN A 499 -25.05 -6.13 6.24
N GLY A 500 -24.90 -7.46 6.31
CA GLY A 500 -25.19 -8.37 5.20
C GLY A 500 -24.10 -8.47 4.10
N GLY A 501 -22.95 -7.84 4.27
CA GLY A 501 -21.77 -8.10 3.44
C GLY A 501 -21.08 -9.38 3.91
N ASP A 502 -21.51 -10.54 3.40
CA ASP A 502 -20.68 -11.74 3.45
C ASP A 502 -19.29 -11.34 2.94
N VAL A 503 -18.21 -11.71 3.63
CA VAL A 503 -16.83 -11.52 3.11
C VAL A 503 -16.75 -12.06 1.68
N GLN A 504 -17.60 -13.01 1.33
CA GLN A 504 -17.82 -13.49 -0.02
C GLN A 504 -18.27 -12.43 -1.04
N ASN A 505 -19.15 -11.47 -0.69
CA ASN A 505 -19.55 -10.38 -1.57
C ASN A 505 -18.38 -9.45 -1.86
N GLU A 506 -17.60 -9.11 -0.84
CA GLU A 506 -16.40 -8.29 -1.00
C GLU A 506 -15.35 -9.03 -1.83
N ILE A 507 -15.17 -10.35 -1.61
CA ILE A 507 -14.32 -11.19 -2.46
C ILE A 507 -14.84 -11.25 -3.89
N ASN A 508 -16.15 -11.33 -4.09
CA ASN A 508 -16.73 -11.29 -5.43
C ASN A 508 -16.46 -9.94 -6.11
N GLU A 509 -16.56 -8.82 -5.39
CA GLU A 509 -16.17 -7.51 -5.89
C GLU A 509 -14.68 -7.46 -6.24
N ILE A 510 -13.79 -7.96 -5.37
CA ILE A 510 -12.34 -8.10 -5.66
C ILE A 510 -12.15 -8.83 -6.98
N VAL A 511 -12.70 -10.04 -7.08
CA VAL A 511 -12.47 -10.89 -8.22
C VAL A 511 -13.07 -10.26 -9.47
N ASN A 512 -14.23 -9.59 -9.37
CA ASN A 512 -14.82 -8.89 -10.50
C ASN A 512 -13.99 -7.69 -10.94
N GLU A 513 -13.42 -6.90 -10.01
CA GLU A 513 -12.51 -5.80 -10.31
C GLU A 513 -11.21 -6.29 -10.97
N ILE A 514 -10.62 -7.37 -10.45
CA ILE A 514 -9.41 -7.99 -10.99
C ILE A 514 -9.66 -8.55 -12.39
N THR A 515 -10.86 -9.07 -12.63
CA THR A 515 -11.18 -9.88 -13.82
C THR A 515 -12.11 -9.16 -14.79
N MET A 516 -12.21 -7.82 -14.68
CA MET A 516 -13.05 -7.02 -15.56
C MET A 516 -12.70 -7.35 -17.02
N PRO A 517 -13.72 -7.55 -17.88
CA PRO A 517 -13.52 -7.96 -19.25
C PRO A 517 -12.72 -6.87 -19.96
N GLY A 518 -11.48 -7.19 -20.35
CA GLY A 518 -10.82 -6.41 -21.38
C GLY A 518 -11.74 -6.31 -22.58
N THR A 519 -11.74 -5.15 -23.25
CA THR A 519 -12.50 -4.85 -24.47
C THR A 519 -12.72 -6.11 -25.31
N ALA A 520 -14.00 -6.42 -25.58
CA ALA A 520 -14.46 -7.63 -26.25
C ALA A 520 -13.57 -7.97 -27.47
N GLY A 521 -12.71 -8.98 -27.32
CA GLY A 521 -11.79 -9.41 -28.38
C GLY A 521 -10.42 -9.93 -27.92
N GLN A 522 -9.93 -9.58 -26.73
CA GLN A 522 -8.58 -10.02 -26.27
C GLN A 522 -8.52 -10.65 -24.86
N ALA A 523 -9.66 -10.82 -24.17
CA ALA A 523 -9.68 -11.26 -22.76
C ALA A 523 -10.48 -12.55 -22.50
N SER A 524 -10.28 -13.60 -23.32
CA SER A 524 -10.72 -14.96 -22.96
C SER A 524 -9.74 -15.70 -22.03
N GLY A 525 -8.57 -15.11 -21.72
CA GLY A 525 -7.51 -15.79 -20.97
C GLY A 525 -7.74 -15.92 -19.47
N PHE A 526 -8.61 -15.11 -18.86
CA PHE A 526 -8.99 -15.29 -17.46
C PHE A 526 -10.17 -16.25 -17.39
N SER A 527 -9.85 -17.55 -17.40
CA SER A 527 -10.87 -18.59 -17.36
C SER A 527 -11.76 -18.45 -16.13
N ALA A 528 -13.02 -18.87 -16.24
CA ALA A 528 -13.92 -18.98 -15.09
C ALA A 528 -13.26 -19.76 -13.94
N THR A 529 -12.42 -20.75 -14.27
CA THR A 529 -11.60 -21.52 -13.34
C THR A 529 -10.63 -20.65 -12.54
N MET A 530 -9.92 -19.72 -13.17
CA MET A 530 -8.99 -18.82 -12.46
C MET A 530 -9.75 -17.84 -11.55
N LYS A 531 -10.93 -17.35 -11.99
CA LYS A 531 -11.80 -16.51 -11.14
C LYS A 531 -12.22 -17.27 -9.89
N GLU A 532 -12.65 -18.51 -10.05
CA GLU A 532 -13.08 -19.34 -8.94
C GLU A 532 -11.91 -19.72 -8.01
N ALA A 533 -10.75 -20.05 -8.58
CA ALA A 533 -9.55 -20.32 -7.79
C ALA A 533 -9.13 -19.10 -6.95
N LEU A 534 -9.21 -17.89 -7.53
CA LEU A 534 -8.97 -16.64 -6.80
C LEU A 534 -9.97 -16.45 -5.66
N LYS A 535 -11.26 -16.69 -5.90
CA LYS A 535 -12.30 -16.58 -4.86
C LYS A 535 -12.01 -17.53 -3.71
N VAL A 536 -11.84 -18.82 -3.99
CA VAL A 536 -11.54 -19.84 -2.98
C VAL A 536 -10.27 -19.50 -2.21
N GLY A 537 -9.23 -19.08 -2.94
CA GLY A 537 -7.95 -18.68 -2.37
C GLY A 537 -8.05 -17.48 -1.44
N LEU A 538 -8.76 -16.43 -1.84
CA LEU A 538 -9.01 -15.25 -1.02
C LEU A 538 -9.87 -15.60 0.21
N THR A 539 -10.94 -16.38 0.05
CA THR A 539 -11.79 -16.82 1.18
C THR A 539 -10.95 -17.54 2.23
N LYS A 540 -10.07 -18.45 1.80
CA LYS A 540 -9.12 -19.15 2.68
C LYS A 540 -8.15 -18.18 3.35
N TYR A 541 -7.59 -17.21 2.61
CA TYR A 541 -6.67 -16.22 3.16
C TYR A 541 -7.35 -15.31 4.20
N PHE A 542 -8.59 -14.87 3.95
CA PHE A 542 -9.37 -14.12 4.92
C PHE A 542 -9.68 -14.93 6.19
N GLY A 543 -9.86 -16.25 6.07
CA GLY A 543 -9.87 -17.17 7.20
C GLY A 543 -8.59 -17.08 8.03
N LYS A 544 -7.42 -17.19 7.37
CA LYS A 544 -6.12 -17.04 8.05
C LYS A 544 -5.95 -15.66 8.71
N LEU A 545 -6.39 -14.59 8.06
CA LEU A 545 -6.35 -13.24 8.64
C LEU A 545 -7.15 -13.16 9.94
N ARG A 546 -8.34 -13.78 10.01
CA ARG A 546 -9.14 -13.82 11.25
C ARG A 546 -8.43 -14.53 12.38
N GLU A 547 -7.57 -15.50 12.06
CA GLU A 547 -6.74 -16.23 13.02
C GLU A 547 -5.42 -15.52 13.38
N GLY A 548 -5.12 -14.35 12.79
CA GLY A 548 -3.82 -13.68 12.96
C GLY A 548 -2.66 -14.40 12.25
N LYS A 549 -2.98 -15.22 11.24
CA LYS A 549 -2.03 -16.03 10.47
C LYS A 549 -1.85 -15.53 9.03
N GLY A 550 -2.06 -14.24 8.79
CA GLY A 550 -1.74 -13.63 7.50
C GLY A 550 -0.23 -13.52 7.27
N GLU A 551 0.17 -12.99 6.10
CA GLU A 551 1.57 -12.71 5.78
C GLU A 551 2.21 -11.85 6.89
N LEU A 552 3.40 -12.23 7.35
CA LEU A 552 4.12 -11.62 8.49
C LEU A 552 3.43 -11.73 9.86
N GLY A 553 2.34 -12.50 9.98
CA GLY A 553 1.52 -12.59 11.20
C GLY A 553 0.47 -11.48 11.28
N GLU A 554 0.10 -10.88 10.15
CA GLU A 554 -0.98 -9.90 10.12
C GLU A 554 -2.34 -10.53 10.48
N GLY A 555 -3.19 -9.72 11.09
CA GLY A 555 -4.54 -10.10 11.44
C GLY A 555 -5.58 -9.38 10.58
N TYR A 556 -6.83 -9.79 10.70
CA TYR A 556 -7.94 -9.14 10.01
C TYR A 556 -8.07 -7.68 10.43
N ASN A 557 -7.87 -7.36 11.72
CA ASN A 557 -7.94 -6.00 12.25
C ASN A 557 -6.56 -5.30 12.37
N ILE A 558 -5.47 -6.07 12.28
CA ILE A 558 -4.12 -5.61 12.58
C ILE A 558 -3.27 -5.70 11.32
N ALA A 559 -2.74 -4.57 10.86
CA ALA A 559 -1.70 -4.56 9.85
C ALA A 559 -0.34 -4.78 10.51
N VAL A 560 0.53 -5.53 9.84
CA VAL A 560 1.92 -5.72 10.24
C VAL A 560 2.81 -5.26 9.09
N LEU A 561 3.74 -4.36 9.39
CA LEU A 561 4.77 -3.90 8.47
C LEU A 561 6.12 -4.45 8.90
N GLN A 562 6.94 -4.82 7.92
CA GLN A 562 8.33 -5.20 8.15
C GLN A 562 9.23 -4.00 7.86
N ASP A 563 10.26 -3.79 8.70
CA ASP A 563 11.28 -2.77 8.51
C ASP A 563 11.88 -2.86 7.09
N PRO A 564 11.77 -1.79 6.27
CA PRO A 564 12.38 -1.77 4.94
C PRO A 564 13.91 -1.66 4.98
N MET A 565 14.51 -1.33 6.13
CA MET A 565 15.95 -1.12 6.32
C MET A 565 16.60 -2.29 7.09
N GLN A 566 16.33 -3.52 6.64
CA GLN A 566 16.89 -4.70 7.30
C GLN A 566 18.42 -4.70 7.25
N LYS A 567 19.01 -5.08 8.38
CA LYS A 567 20.44 -5.30 8.51
C LYS A 567 20.76 -6.76 8.18
N ASP A 568 21.94 -7.01 7.61
CA ASP A 568 22.46 -8.36 7.47
C ASP A 568 22.82 -8.97 8.84
N LYS A 569 23.31 -10.21 8.83
CA LYS A 569 23.80 -10.92 10.02
C LYS A 569 24.94 -10.20 10.75
N SER A 570 25.65 -9.28 10.07
CA SER A 570 26.71 -8.46 10.67
C SER A 570 26.19 -7.17 11.29
N GLY A 571 24.88 -6.90 11.19
CA GLY A 571 24.27 -5.66 11.67
C GLY A 571 24.46 -4.48 10.72
N LYS A 572 25.00 -4.70 9.52
CA LYS A 572 25.19 -3.65 8.51
C LYS A 572 23.95 -3.54 7.62
N LEU A 573 23.58 -2.31 7.27
CA LEU A 573 22.57 -2.09 6.23
C LEU A 573 23.09 -2.64 4.91
N VAL A 574 22.37 -3.60 4.34
CA VAL A 574 22.63 -4.07 2.99
C VAL A 574 22.14 -2.97 2.05
N SER A 575 22.97 -2.46 1.17
CA SER A 575 22.58 -1.34 0.31
C SER A 575 23.17 -1.47 -1.09
N VAL A 576 22.47 -0.92 -2.07
CA VAL A 576 22.96 -0.78 -3.45
C VAL A 576 23.33 0.68 -3.67
N PRO A 577 24.61 0.98 -3.97
CA PRO A 577 25.05 2.35 -4.25
C PRO A 577 24.20 3.01 -5.34
N GLU A 578 23.74 4.24 -5.09
CA GLU A 578 22.87 5.06 -5.95
C GLU A 578 21.43 4.56 -6.15
N ALA A 579 21.11 3.31 -5.80
CA ALA A 579 19.76 2.76 -5.95
C ALA A 579 18.99 2.70 -4.62
N THR A 580 19.69 2.83 -3.50
CA THR A 580 19.11 2.80 -2.15
C THR A 580 19.48 4.05 -1.37
N ILE A 581 18.56 4.50 -0.53
CA ILE A 581 18.80 5.56 0.44
C ILE A 581 19.21 4.91 1.75
N THR A 582 20.39 5.24 2.25
CA THR A 582 20.85 4.80 3.58
C THR A 582 20.89 5.95 4.59
N ASP A 583 20.81 7.20 4.13
CA ASP A 583 20.79 8.37 5.02
C ASP A 583 19.39 8.53 5.64
N PRO A 584 19.23 8.36 6.96
CA PRO A 584 17.94 8.57 7.63
C PRO A 584 17.34 9.95 7.35
N LYS A 585 18.14 10.99 7.12
CA LYS A 585 17.65 12.35 6.85
C LYS A 585 16.84 12.44 5.56
N LEU A 586 17.19 11.63 4.57
CA LEU A 586 16.50 11.58 3.27
C LEU A 586 15.23 10.71 3.31
N ILE A 587 15.11 9.85 4.33
CA ILE A 587 13.99 8.92 4.53
C ILE A 587 12.91 9.52 5.44
N LYS A 588 13.31 10.28 6.48
CA LYS A 588 12.41 10.91 7.47
C LYS A 588 11.71 12.15 6.91
N THR A 589 10.78 11.97 5.96
CA THR A 589 10.10 13.09 5.30
C THR A 589 8.65 13.26 5.74
N SER A 590 8.44 13.80 6.95
CA SER A 590 7.15 14.39 7.30
C SER A 590 6.95 15.74 6.57
N TRP A 591 5.69 16.12 6.27
CA TRP A 591 5.37 17.46 5.78
C TRP A 591 5.61 18.45 6.92
N ASN A 592 6.79 19.07 6.95
CA ASN A 592 6.96 20.27 7.76
C ASN A 592 7.66 21.36 6.94
N MET A 593 6.89 22.38 6.55
CA MET A 593 7.42 23.62 5.99
C MET A 593 7.84 24.64 7.08
N ALA A 594 7.77 24.29 8.37
CA ALA A 594 8.17 25.20 9.44
C ALA A 594 9.65 25.57 9.34
N LYS A 595 9.90 26.89 9.44
CA LYS A 595 11.12 27.61 9.09
C LYS A 595 12.37 27.30 9.94
N ARG A 596 12.36 26.34 10.88
CA ARG A 596 13.55 26.02 11.68
C ARG A 596 14.39 24.95 10.99
N GLN A 597 15.43 25.40 10.30
CA GLN A 597 16.35 24.59 9.50
C GLN A 597 17.06 23.49 10.32
N GLU A 598 17.44 23.76 11.56
CA GLU A 598 18.20 22.83 12.41
C GLU A 598 17.43 21.54 12.77
N ILE A 599 16.15 21.65 13.16
CA ILE A 599 15.30 20.48 13.48
C ILE A 599 14.92 19.74 12.18
N ARG A 600 14.87 20.44 11.05
CA ARG A 600 14.67 19.84 9.73
C ARG A 600 15.87 19.00 9.29
N GLU A 601 17.09 19.44 9.59
CA GLU A 601 18.33 18.71 9.29
C GLU A 601 18.46 17.39 10.06
N GLN A 602 17.73 17.24 11.17
CA GLN A 602 17.72 16.01 11.97
C GLN A 602 16.71 14.97 11.45
N GLY A 603 15.74 15.37 10.62
CA GLY A 603 14.66 14.52 10.12
C GLY A 603 13.67 14.12 11.22
N ARG A 604 12.41 14.55 11.13
CA ARG A 604 11.37 14.16 12.10
C ARG A 604 10.49 13.05 11.54
N VAL A 605 10.42 11.93 12.26
CA VAL A 605 9.37 10.92 12.13
C VAL A 605 8.36 11.12 13.27
N GLY A 606 7.07 11.06 12.94
CA GLY A 606 6.00 11.33 13.88
C GLY A 606 4.86 12.12 13.27
N TYR A 607 3.83 12.34 14.06
CA TYR A 607 2.78 13.31 13.73
C TYR A 607 3.03 14.61 14.49
N SER A 608 2.55 15.71 13.92
CA SER A 608 2.48 17.00 14.61
C SER A 608 1.05 17.50 14.57
N VAL A 609 0.70 18.39 15.49
CA VAL A 609 -0.60 19.07 15.48
C VAL A 609 -0.32 20.56 15.57
N LYS A 610 -1.11 21.36 14.86
CA LYS A 610 -1.03 22.82 14.90
C LYS A 610 -2.42 23.38 15.17
N PHE A 611 -2.52 24.33 16.08
CA PHE A 611 -3.76 25.09 16.22
C PHE A 611 -4.02 25.94 14.98
N ILE A 612 -5.29 26.02 14.61
CA ILE A 612 -5.78 26.85 13.50
C ILE A 612 -6.90 27.73 14.03
N SER A 613 -6.97 28.97 13.53
CA SER A 613 -8.06 29.86 13.93
C SER A 613 -9.35 29.45 13.24
N PHE A 614 -10.47 29.60 13.94
CA PHE A 614 -11.81 29.44 13.35
C PHE A 614 -12.05 30.44 12.23
N ALA A 615 -11.53 31.66 12.37
CA ALA A 615 -11.58 32.69 11.34
C ALA A 615 -11.02 32.16 10.00
N SER A 616 -9.91 31.42 10.01
CA SER A 616 -9.38 30.79 8.79
C SER A 616 -10.34 29.74 8.24
N LEU A 617 -10.90 28.87 9.09
CA LEU A 617 -11.85 27.83 8.68
C LEU A 617 -13.14 28.39 8.04
N LEU A 618 -13.67 29.49 8.60
CA LEU A 618 -14.91 30.13 8.15
C LEU A 618 -14.70 31.08 6.96
N GLY A 619 -13.65 31.90 7.01
CA GLY A 619 -13.41 32.97 6.04
C GLY A 619 -13.00 32.48 4.65
N LYS A 620 -12.82 31.17 4.45
CA LYS A 620 -12.28 30.57 3.21
C LYS A 620 -10.92 31.13 2.80
N THR A 621 -10.22 31.78 3.73
CA THR A 621 -8.94 32.43 3.55
C THR A 621 -7.85 31.54 4.12
N GLY A 622 -7.40 30.59 3.30
CA GLY A 622 -6.17 29.89 3.59
C GLY A 622 -5.76 28.94 2.47
N ILE A 623 -4.51 28.49 2.59
CA ILE A 623 -3.87 27.57 1.67
C ILE A 623 -3.99 26.14 2.21
N THR A 624 -4.32 25.20 1.34
CA THR A 624 -4.34 23.77 1.65
C THR A 624 -2.94 23.25 1.99
N SER A 625 -2.84 21.96 2.29
CA SER A 625 -1.55 21.34 2.63
C SER A 625 -0.49 21.45 1.52
N ASN A 626 -0.86 21.69 0.26
CA ASN A 626 0.12 21.91 -0.82
C ASN A 626 0.62 23.36 -0.90
N GLY A 627 0.04 24.28 -0.13
CA GLY A 627 0.41 25.68 -0.08
C GLY A 627 -0.11 26.54 -1.25
N THR A 628 -0.87 25.98 -2.19
CA THR A 628 -1.33 26.68 -3.41
C THR A 628 -2.83 26.74 -3.55
N ASP A 629 -3.54 25.66 -3.20
CA ASP A 629 -4.98 25.57 -3.49
C ASP A 629 -5.81 26.04 -2.30
N ALA A 630 -6.98 26.64 -2.56
CA ALA A 630 -8.00 26.87 -1.55
C ALA A 630 -8.74 25.56 -1.22
N TRP A 631 -9.05 25.33 0.06
CA TRP A 631 -9.84 24.16 0.44
C TRP A 631 -11.33 24.40 0.21
N ARG A 632 -12.10 23.32 0.12
CA ARG A 632 -13.53 23.36 -0.26
C ARG A 632 -14.48 22.83 0.81
N ASN A 633 -13.95 22.18 1.84
CA ASN A 633 -14.73 21.50 2.88
C ASN A 633 -14.95 22.40 4.11
N PHE A 634 -16.02 23.20 4.05
CA PHE A 634 -16.45 24.10 5.12
C PHE A 634 -17.53 23.42 5.97
N PHE A 635 -17.56 23.72 7.27
CA PHE A 635 -18.72 23.41 8.11
C PHE A 635 -19.62 24.64 8.20
N SER A 636 -20.93 24.44 8.24
CA SER A 636 -21.90 25.51 8.52
C SER A 636 -22.16 25.57 10.02
N VAL A 637 -22.21 26.79 10.57
CA VAL A 637 -22.71 27.02 11.92
C VAL A 637 -24.21 27.25 11.76
N ASN A 638 -25.04 26.33 12.23
CA ASN A 638 -26.50 26.42 12.10
C ASN A 638 -27.17 27.07 13.33
N ASP A 639 -26.38 27.44 14.34
CA ASP A 639 -26.86 28.04 15.58
C ASP A 639 -26.74 29.58 15.47
N PRO A 640 -27.85 30.34 15.42
CA PRO A 640 -27.82 31.79 15.28
C PRO A 640 -27.03 32.46 16.42
N ASP A 641 -27.09 31.89 17.62
CA ASP A 641 -26.35 32.40 18.78
C ASP A 641 -24.83 32.21 18.64
N ASP A 642 -24.41 31.26 17.81
CA ASP A 642 -23.00 31.02 17.51
C ASP A 642 -22.51 31.92 16.35
N GLU A 643 -23.39 32.43 15.46
CA GLU A 643 -22.98 33.37 14.40
C GLU A 643 -22.41 34.67 14.99
N ASP A 644 -23.02 35.22 16.02
CA ASP A 644 -22.54 36.44 16.69
C ASP A 644 -21.20 36.22 17.40
N VAL A 645 -20.99 35.05 17.99
CA VAL A 645 -19.70 34.69 18.61
C VAL A 645 -18.62 34.55 17.54
N MET A 646 -18.95 33.94 16.40
CA MET A 646 -18.00 33.74 15.30
C MET A 646 -17.63 35.05 14.59
N ASN A 647 -18.60 35.96 14.41
CA ASN A 647 -18.36 37.29 13.83
C ASN A 647 -17.47 38.16 14.73
N ASN A 648 -17.54 37.97 16.05
CA ASN A 648 -16.68 38.68 17.00
C ASN A 648 -15.27 38.07 17.12
N ILE A 649 -15.06 36.80 16.76
CA ILE A 649 -13.73 36.16 16.73
C ILE A 649 -12.92 36.58 15.48
N THR A 650 -13.58 37.11 14.45
CA THR A 650 -12.93 37.61 13.22
C THR A 650 -12.37 39.03 13.32
N HIS A 651 -12.66 39.77 14.41
CA HIS A 651 -12.10 41.09 14.72
C HIS A 651 -11.07 40.98 15.84
#